data_AF-A0AAE6NLW8-F1
#
_entry.id   AF-A0AAE6NLW8-F1
#
_cell.length_a   1.000
_cell.length_b   1.000
_cell.length_c   1.000
_cell.angle_alpha   90.00
_cell.angle_beta   90.00
_cell.angle_gamma   90.00
#
_symmetry.space_group_name_H-M   'P 1'
#
loop_
_entity.id
_entity.type
_entity.pdbx_description
1 polymer ?
#
loop_
_entity_poly.entity_id
_entity_poly.type
_entity_poly.pdbx_seq_one_letter_code
_entity_poly.pdbx_strand_id
1 'polypeptide(L)'
;MGPPAPRPIHPAPTRASPEADGVTAGQQHRPSEGHWPLVGRDAEWASLDAVADDVVRGRPRVVRLEGPAGIGKSALLNAWCRGDDRFRVLRTRCHPLAGQCAFGAVRQLFQPLVASDGEGVREALLAGGTAVQQLLAGGGVSLDPAPSGSGAREALLAGLDRFAQRLTDQQPLLLVVDRLHWIDPQSLGWLVRFLRSGCTRPVLMVVVTPTAEQDRPDPLFAELLHPSHCHTISLGPLGVPDVQRLAQAVWEGADPDPSFCVTCHTTTGGHPLYVRALLQHAQLSGLRPTAEFQDRIRTVSLPTLRREILQCLSQGPPEAVDLAQALAVMGDGRPRHLLAAHCGRGEAVVRAAASDLRGLGLLRADGDLSFVHEVVRDTILETMSPEELGQRHARAAHVSYLGGRPDEEIAAHLLAADPVPGTWAVPVLRRAADEALRRGAPEQAAGYLRCALRQPAQAAESGPVLLQLAVATSSSNAVQAVSYATDALEVLSGTAERREALSLLTSCLLLAPGSGMALSDVDRLFTGGSERGDGGRTDRELDLRLRVLRTWAQCERPTACISTLQPGDDHLLGRTPGERQLLALQAFAALWAGQSAPSIGALLDRATAILPVLSHKTFPLYYFVAHTLLHLDELDKADQLRAQLVKGIEGKGMALLDRSVTAYQAALALRRGDVAEALDTAERAVGIGRATGRPPYAALLDSIRIDALLAQGRVEAAKQVAIGRAAEGPTQEDWEPPMFLMSLAALRTAQGDTRAGLSLLYECGHHVDAAGAVSPAVCPWRSRAAAAHLVLGETGAAQELVAEELDLARRCQIPRAVGVALRMAGKLASGGRRMELLSEAVDVLAATPARLELSLTLHDLGVASTDRGDLAGARSALRTGLTLATECGATGLAKRLRQRLHDTGGRAANVAGMLTPGEERVSALAAKGHSNKEIAEQLFVSVRTVETHLTGAYRKLGIARRNELAAAIAASGTGDE
;
A
#
# COMPACT_ATOMS: atom_id res chain seq x y z
N MET A 1 -26.67 -2.45 -49.66
CA MET A 1 -26.55 -3.38 -50.80
C MET A 1 -25.11 -3.85 -50.91
N GLY A 2 -24.89 -5.16 -50.88
CA GLY A 2 -23.72 -5.85 -51.45
C GLY A 2 -22.38 -5.79 -50.67
N PRO A 3 -21.84 -6.92 -50.16
CA PRO A 3 -20.56 -6.98 -49.46
C PRO A 3 -19.39 -7.20 -50.45
N PRO A 4 -18.16 -6.71 -50.16
CA PRO A 4 -16.96 -7.18 -50.83
C PRO A 4 -16.22 -8.26 -50.01
N ALA A 5 -15.70 -9.24 -50.76
CA ALA A 5 -14.97 -10.44 -50.34
C ALA A 5 -13.62 -10.16 -49.63
N PRO A 6 -13.03 -11.15 -48.93
CA PRO A 6 -11.88 -10.95 -48.05
C PRO A 6 -10.56 -10.91 -48.82
N ARG A 7 -9.63 -10.05 -48.38
CA ARG A 7 -8.23 -10.00 -48.83
C ARG A 7 -7.27 -10.46 -47.72
N PRO A 8 -6.09 -10.98 -48.10
CA PRO A 8 -5.32 -11.95 -47.32
C PRO A 8 -4.43 -11.31 -46.25
N ILE A 9 -4.10 -12.13 -45.25
CA ILE A 9 -3.22 -11.84 -44.12
C ILE A 9 -1.77 -11.69 -44.61
N HIS A 10 -1.14 -10.55 -44.30
CA HIS A 10 0.29 -10.31 -44.52
C HIS A 10 1.16 -10.93 -43.40
N PRO A 11 2.41 -11.30 -43.70
CA PRO A 11 3.30 -12.08 -42.83
C PRO A 11 4.05 -11.21 -41.81
N ALA A 12 4.49 -11.86 -40.73
CA ALA A 12 5.29 -11.31 -39.64
C ALA A 12 6.63 -10.72 -40.12
N PRO A 13 7.16 -9.67 -39.46
CA PRO A 13 8.38 -8.99 -39.90
C PRO A 13 9.63 -9.78 -39.51
N THR A 14 10.49 -9.92 -40.51
CA THR A 14 11.88 -10.40 -40.47
C THR A 14 12.76 -9.49 -39.61
N ARG A 15 13.57 -10.11 -38.73
CA ARG A 15 14.61 -9.45 -37.93
C ARG A 15 15.70 -8.89 -38.86
N ALA A 16 15.93 -7.59 -38.76
CA ALA A 16 17.08 -6.92 -39.32
C ALA A 16 18.33 -7.17 -38.47
N SER A 17 19.44 -7.48 -39.14
CA SER A 17 20.80 -7.53 -38.58
C SER A 17 21.26 -6.14 -38.15
N PRO A 18 21.97 -5.98 -37.02
CA PRO A 18 22.79 -4.81 -36.78
C PRO A 18 24.26 -5.07 -37.15
N GLU A 19 24.86 -4.04 -37.70
CA GLU A 19 26.22 -3.91 -38.20
C GLU A 19 27.28 -4.14 -37.12
N ALA A 20 28.45 -4.56 -37.59
CA ALA A 20 29.66 -4.73 -36.81
C ALA A 20 30.31 -3.37 -36.55
N ASP A 21 30.46 -3.01 -35.29
CA ASP A 21 31.49 -2.07 -34.83
C ASP A 21 32.18 -2.65 -33.60
N GLY A 22 33.51 -2.67 -33.67
CA GLY A 22 34.39 -3.41 -32.79
C GLY A 22 34.40 -2.91 -31.36
N VAL A 23 34.09 -3.81 -30.43
CA VAL A 23 34.64 -3.80 -29.08
C VAL A 23 35.24 -5.18 -28.87
N THR A 24 36.54 -5.22 -28.62
CA THR A 24 37.34 -6.41 -28.34
C THR A 24 36.69 -7.27 -27.26
N ALA A 25 36.02 -8.35 -27.67
CA ALA A 25 35.51 -9.38 -26.78
C ALA A 25 36.69 -10.11 -26.14
N GLY A 26 37.03 -9.73 -24.91
CA GLY A 26 37.73 -10.62 -23.99
C GLY A 26 36.95 -11.94 -23.92
N GLN A 27 37.66 -13.04 -24.13
CA GLN A 27 37.13 -14.40 -24.04
C GLN A 27 36.34 -14.58 -22.74
N GLN A 28 35.02 -14.44 -22.80
CA GLN A 28 34.14 -14.91 -21.73
C GLN A 28 34.15 -16.43 -21.80
N HIS A 29 34.97 -17.04 -20.95
CA HIS A 29 34.88 -18.43 -20.54
C HIS A 29 33.40 -18.77 -20.33
N ARG A 30 32.84 -19.66 -21.16
CA ARG A 30 31.71 -20.47 -20.69
C ARG A 30 32.24 -21.21 -19.47
N PRO A 31 31.64 -21.08 -18.27
CA PRO A 31 32.03 -21.92 -17.16
C PRO A 31 31.78 -23.36 -17.62
N SER A 32 32.85 -24.16 -17.60
CA SER A 32 32.78 -25.62 -17.69
C SER A 32 31.68 -26.12 -16.74
N GLU A 33 31.14 -27.31 -16.98
CA GLU A 33 30.38 -28.04 -15.96
C GLU A 33 31.29 -28.23 -14.74
N GLY A 34 31.30 -27.21 -13.88
CA GLY A 34 32.37 -26.98 -12.93
C GLY A 34 32.29 -28.02 -11.83
N HIS A 35 33.39 -28.72 -11.60
CA HIS A 35 33.55 -29.49 -10.38
C HIS A 35 33.58 -28.50 -9.21
N TRP A 36 32.47 -28.42 -8.47
CA TRP A 36 32.43 -27.66 -7.22
C TRP A 36 33.37 -28.33 -6.22
N PRO A 37 34.17 -27.56 -5.45
CA PRO A 37 35.04 -28.15 -4.46
C PRO A 37 34.23 -28.81 -3.35
N LEU A 38 34.76 -29.91 -2.82
CA LEU A 38 34.22 -30.53 -1.62
C LEU A 38 34.64 -29.69 -0.40
N VAL A 39 33.66 -29.23 0.38
CA VAL A 39 33.88 -28.42 1.59
C VAL A 39 33.23 -29.07 2.81
N GLY A 40 33.75 -28.80 4.01
CA GLY A 40 33.08 -29.15 5.27
C GLY A 40 32.94 -30.64 5.56
N ARG A 41 33.73 -31.50 4.89
CA ARG A 41 33.67 -32.96 5.02
C ARG A 41 34.94 -33.59 5.57
N ASP A 42 35.76 -32.80 6.27
CA ASP A 42 37.09 -33.21 6.73
C ASP A 42 37.00 -34.37 7.74
N ALA A 43 35.98 -34.38 8.61
CA ALA A 43 35.76 -35.44 9.59
C ALA A 43 35.26 -36.74 8.93
N GLU A 44 34.30 -36.64 8.01
CA GLU A 44 33.79 -37.78 7.25
C GLU A 44 34.89 -38.37 6.34
N TRP A 45 35.72 -37.52 5.74
CA TRP A 45 36.89 -37.94 4.96
C TRP A 45 37.91 -38.69 5.81
N ALA A 46 38.31 -38.14 6.96
CA ALA A 46 39.23 -38.81 7.89
C ALA A 46 38.66 -40.16 8.38
N SER A 47 37.35 -40.24 8.59
CA SER A 47 36.67 -41.49 8.95
C SER A 47 36.71 -42.52 7.81
N LEU A 48 36.58 -42.11 6.55
CA LEU A 48 36.74 -43.01 5.41
C LEU A 48 38.18 -43.52 5.30
N ASP A 49 39.16 -42.64 5.48
CA ASP A 49 40.59 -43.00 5.44
C ASP A 49 40.97 -43.97 6.57
N ALA A 50 40.49 -43.75 7.80
CA ALA A 50 40.73 -44.65 8.92
C ALA A 50 40.20 -46.07 8.65
N VAL A 51 39.00 -46.18 8.07
CA VAL A 51 38.42 -47.48 7.70
C VAL A 51 39.18 -48.10 6.53
N ALA A 52 39.60 -47.31 5.55
CA ALA A 52 40.40 -47.78 4.43
C ALA A 52 41.76 -48.35 4.87
N ASP A 53 42.45 -47.69 5.80
CA ASP A 53 43.71 -48.17 6.36
C ASP A 53 43.54 -49.49 7.11
N ASP A 54 42.44 -49.65 7.86
CA ASP A 54 42.09 -50.92 8.51
C ASP A 54 41.82 -52.04 7.50
N VAL A 55 41.24 -51.71 6.34
CA VAL A 55 41.02 -52.68 5.26
C VAL A 55 42.32 -53.13 4.64
N VAL A 56 43.25 -52.21 4.34
CA VAL A 56 44.58 -52.54 3.79
C VAL A 56 45.37 -53.45 4.74
N ARG A 57 45.14 -53.35 6.06
CA ARG A 57 45.70 -54.25 7.08
C ARG A 57 45.05 -55.65 7.12
N GLY A 58 44.14 -55.96 6.19
CA GLY A 58 43.61 -57.31 5.96
C GLY A 58 42.24 -57.61 6.57
N ARG A 59 41.47 -56.58 6.96
CA ARG A 59 40.13 -56.76 7.55
C ARG A 59 39.03 -56.19 6.64
N PRO A 60 38.09 -56.99 6.10
CA PRO A 60 37.01 -56.43 5.31
C PRO A 60 36.12 -55.54 6.18
N ARG A 61 35.64 -54.44 5.59
CA ARG A 61 34.76 -53.46 6.26
C ARG A 61 33.66 -53.02 5.32
N VAL A 62 32.51 -52.72 5.92
CA VAL A 62 31.41 -52.02 5.26
C VAL A 62 31.36 -50.61 5.82
N VAL A 63 31.17 -49.60 4.97
CA VAL A 63 30.88 -48.23 5.36
C VAL A 63 29.50 -47.86 4.85
N ARG A 64 28.60 -47.51 5.77
CA ARG A 64 27.30 -46.94 5.43
C ARG A 64 27.41 -45.42 5.41
N LEU A 65 27.19 -44.81 4.25
CA LEU A 65 27.02 -43.37 4.11
C LEU A 65 25.54 -43.03 4.07
N GLU A 66 25.08 -42.34 5.11
CA GLU A 66 23.69 -41.94 5.26
C GLU A 66 23.52 -40.41 5.28
N GLY A 67 22.32 -39.96 4.92
CA GLY A 67 21.96 -38.54 4.89
C GLY A 67 20.80 -38.25 3.92
N PRO A 68 20.22 -37.04 3.94
CA PRO A 68 19.15 -36.64 3.02
C PRO A 68 19.57 -36.66 1.53
N ALA A 69 18.60 -36.71 0.61
CA ALA A 69 18.87 -36.52 -0.81
C ALA A 69 19.51 -35.13 -1.05
N GLY A 70 20.55 -35.05 -1.88
CA GLY A 70 21.22 -33.77 -2.17
C GLY A 70 22.22 -33.29 -1.10
N ILE A 71 22.40 -34.00 0.02
CA ILE A 71 23.37 -33.63 1.10
C ILE A 71 24.86 -33.81 0.73
N GLY A 72 25.16 -34.32 -0.47
CA GLY A 72 26.54 -34.45 -0.97
C GLY A 72 27.19 -35.83 -0.80
N LYS A 73 26.46 -36.88 -0.43
CA LYS A 73 26.99 -38.27 -0.29
C LYS A 73 27.79 -38.74 -1.52
N SER A 74 27.20 -38.63 -2.71
CA SER A 74 27.86 -39.02 -3.96
C SER A 74 29.03 -38.09 -4.32
N ALA A 75 29.00 -36.82 -3.90
CA ALA A 75 30.10 -35.87 -4.15
C ALA A 75 31.32 -36.20 -3.27
N LEU A 76 31.11 -36.47 -1.98
CA LEU A 76 32.15 -36.95 -1.06
C LEU A 76 32.79 -38.23 -1.60
N LEU A 77 31.98 -39.22 -1.97
CA LEU A 77 32.51 -40.49 -2.50
C LEU A 77 33.27 -40.34 -3.80
N ASN A 78 32.78 -39.53 -4.74
CA ASN A 78 33.47 -39.30 -5.99
C ASN A 78 34.82 -38.61 -5.78
N ALA A 79 34.88 -37.65 -4.86
CA ALA A 79 36.12 -36.95 -4.54
C ALA A 79 37.12 -37.88 -3.84
N TRP A 80 36.66 -38.66 -2.86
CA TRP A 80 37.49 -39.61 -2.12
C TRP A 80 38.05 -40.71 -3.04
N CYS A 81 37.20 -41.34 -3.86
CA CYS A 81 37.63 -42.41 -4.77
C CYS A 81 38.61 -41.95 -5.87
N ARG A 82 38.62 -40.66 -6.23
CA ARG A 82 39.56 -40.14 -7.24
C ARG A 82 40.96 -39.86 -6.69
N GLY A 83 41.07 -39.66 -5.38
CA GLY A 83 42.35 -39.38 -4.72
C GLY A 83 43.00 -40.62 -4.09
N ASP A 84 42.37 -41.79 -4.22
CA ASP A 84 42.81 -43.01 -3.54
C ASP A 84 43.26 -44.09 -4.53
N ASP A 85 44.58 -44.24 -4.66
CA ASP A 85 45.20 -45.26 -5.50
C ASP A 85 45.34 -46.63 -4.80
N ARG A 86 44.96 -46.72 -3.50
CA ARG A 86 45.10 -47.96 -2.71
C ARG A 86 44.17 -49.06 -3.20
N PHE A 87 43.03 -48.70 -3.80
CA PHE A 87 41.97 -49.64 -4.18
C PHE A 87 41.65 -49.61 -5.68
N ARG A 88 41.22 -50.77 -6.19
CA ARG A 88 40.47 -50.86 -7.44
C ARG A 88 39.01 -50.54 -7.16
N VAL A 89 38.55 -49.40 -7.68
CA VAL A 89 37.19 -48.90 -7.43
C VAL A 89 36.19 -49.49 -8.42
N LEU A 90 35.18 -50.18 -7.92
CA LEU A 90 34.05 -50.72 -8.67
C LEU A 90 32.77 -50.11 -8.15
N ARG A 91 31.92 -49.60 -9.06
CA ARG A 91 30.72 -48.88 -8.67
C ARG A 91 29.48 -49.38 -9.37
N THR A 92 28.39 -49.43 -8.62
CA THR A 92 27.04 -49.68 -9.11
C THR A 92 26.08 -48.64 -8.57
N ARG A 93 25.00 -48.37 -9.32
CA ARG A 93 23.94 -47.47 -8.91
C ARG A 93 22.60 -48.17 -9.11
N CYS A 94 21.96 -48.51 -8.01
CA CYS A 94 20.68 -49.20 -8.05
C CYS A 94 19.54 -48.26 -8.47
N HIS A 95 18.55 -48.81 -9.18
CA HIS A 95 17.38 -48.11 -9.75
C HIS A 95 16.11 -48.95 -9.47
N PRO A 96 14.90 -48.39 -9.29
CA PRO A 96 13.71 -49.16 -8.91
C PRO A 96 13.37 -50.21 -9.96
N LEU A 97 13.53 -49.83 -11.24
CA LEU A 97 13.29 -50.71 -12.38
C LEU A 97 14.37 -51.79 -12.55
N ALA A 98 15.57 -51.59 -11.97
CA ALA A 98 16.69 -52.52 -12.08
C ALA A 98 16.69 -53.61 -11.00
N GLY A 99 15.98 -53.41 -9.88
CA GLY A 99 15.83 -54.42 -8.82
C GLY A 99 15.11 -55.70 -9.26
N GLN A 100 14.46 -55.68 -10.42
CA GLN A 100 13.82 -56.85 -11.04
C GLN A 100 14.79 -57.69 -11.89
N CYS A 101 16.02 -57.21 -12.14
CA CYS A 101 17.04 -57.93 -12.90
C CYS A 101 17.91 -58.76 -11.95
N ALA A 102 17.92 -60.08 -12.11
CA ALA A 102 18.75 -60.97 -11.29
C ALA A 102 20.24 -60.63 -11.48
N PHE A 103 20.96 -60.46 -10.36
CA PHE A 103 22.38 -60.08 -10.33
C PHE A 103 22.69 -58.75 -11.03
N GLY A 104 21.70 -57.87 -11.19
CA GLY A 104 21.84 -56.61 -11.90
C GLY A 104 22.93 -55.71 -11.32
N ALA A 105 23.00 -55.58 -9.98
CA ALA A 105 24.03 -54.77 -9.35
C ALA A 105 25.44 -55.38 -9.49
N VAL A 106 25.57 -56.71 -9.38
CA VAL A 106 26.84 -57.44 -9.59
C VAL A 106 27.34 -57.27 -11.03
N ARG A 107 26.46 -57.35 -12.03
CA ARG A 107 26.83 -57.11 -13.43
C ARG A 107 27.39 -55.70 -13.62
N GLN A 108 26.70 -54.69 -13.08
CA GLN A 108 27.18 -53.30 -13.16
C GLN A 108 28.54 -53.07 -12.49
N LEU A 109 28.82 -53.76 -11.37
CA LEU A 109 30.12 -53.66 -10.68
C LEU A 109 31.28 -54.18 -11.53
N PHE A 110 31.11 -55.32 -12.20
CA PHE A 110 32.22 -56.05 -12.81
C PHE A 110 32.32 -55.93 -14.33
N GLN A 111 31.23 -55.62 -15.03
CA GLN A 111 31.22 -55.50 -16.49
C GLN A 111 32.24 -54.48 -17.05
N PRO A 112 32.47 -53.30 -16.41
CA PRO A 112 33.50 -52.37 -16.88
C PRO A 112 34.91 -52.95 -16.89
N LEU A 113 35.23 -53.86 -15.96
CA LEU A 113 36.54 -54.52 -15.92
C LEU A 113 36.74 -55.48 -17.07
N VAL A 114 35.70 -56.24 -17.44
CA VAL A 114 35.75 -57.20 -18.54
C VAL A 114 36.01 -56.49 -19.87
N ALA A 115 35.51 -55.26 -20.03
CA ALA A 115 35.75 -54.44 -21.22
C ALA A 115 37.16 -53.83 -21.30
N SER A 116 37.90 -53.73 -20.19
CA SER A 116 39.22 -53.07 -20.11
C SER A 116 40.41 -53.94 -20.56
N ASP A 117 40.16 -55.22 -20.88
CA ASP A 117 41.06 -56.16 -21.54
C ASP A 117 42.46 -56.39 -20.90
N GLY A 118 42.57 -56.21 -19.58
CA GLY A 118 43.80 -56.46 -18.81
C GLY A 118 44.06 -57.95 -18.51
N GLU A 119 45.34 -58.36 -18.58
CA GLU A 119 45.79 -59.75 -18.35
C GLU A 119 45.34 -60.31 -16.99
N GLY A 120 45.43 -59.49 -15.93
CA GLY A 120 44.94 -59.86 -14.59
C GLY A 120 43.42 -60.08 -14.51
N VAL A 121 42.62 -59.36 -15.31
CA VAL A 121 41.15 -59.55 -15.34
C VAL A 121 40.80 -60.83 -16.08
N ARG A 122 41.53 -61.18 -17.15
CA ARG A 122 41.35 -62.43 -17.89
C ARG A 122 41.66 -63.64 -17.01
N GLU A 123 42.74 -63.61 -16.24
CA GLU A 123 43.04 -64.66 -15.24
C GLU A 123 41.93 -64.80 -14.20
N ALA A 124 41.42 -63.69 -13.68
CA ALA A 124 40.31 -63.71 -12.72
C ALA A 124 39.05 -64.33 -13.36
N LEU A 125 38.69 -63.93 -14.58
CA LEU A 125 37.54 -64.48 -15.32
C LEU A 125 37.67 -65.99 -15.56
N LEU A 126 38.88 -66.49 -15.81
CA LEU A 126 39.14 -67.93 -15.90
C LEU A 126 38.94 -68.63 -14.56
N ALA A 127 39.41 -68.05 -13.45
CA ALA A 127 39.22 -68.59 -12.10
C ALA A 127 37.73 -68.60 -11.65
N GLY A 128 36.94 -67.64 -12.14
CA GLY A 128 35.49 -67.58 -11.91
C GLY A 128 34.69 -68.68 -12.63
N GLY A 129 35.21 -69.19 -13.74
CA GLY A 129 34.57 -70.23 -14.55
C GLY A 129 33.50 -69.71 -15.52
N THR A 130 32.93 -70.62 -16.32
CA THR A 130 32.04 -70.30 -17.45
C THR A 130 30.75 -69.57 -17.04
N ALA A 131 30.19 -69.88 -15.86
CA ALA A 131 28.97 -69.24 -15.36
C ALA A 131 29.17 -67.74 -15.08
N VAL A 132 30.34 -67.34 -14.55
CA VAL A 132 30.67 -65.92 -14.32
C VAL A 132 30.94 -65.21 -15.64
N GLN A 133 31.63 -65.88 -16.57
CA GLN A 133 31.87 -65.34 -17.91
C GLN A 133 30.56 -65.06 -18.65
N GLN A 134 29.59 -65.97 -18.58
CA GLN A 134 28.26 -65.78 -19.19
C GLN A 134 27.49 -64.62 -18.54
N LEU A 135 27.53 -64.51 -17.21
CA LEU A 135 26.87 -63.41 -16.48
C LEU A 135 27.43 -62.03 -16.90
N LEU A 136 28.74 -61.93 -17.11
CA LEU A 136 29.43 -60.67 -17.40
C LEU A 136 29.57 -60.35 -18.90
N ALA A 137 29.50 -61.35 -19.78
CA ALA A 137 29.59 -61.18 -21.24
C ALA A 137 28.29 -60.62 -21.88
N GLY A 138 27.15 -60.70 -21.18
CA GLY A 138 25.88 -60.17 -21.65
C GLY A 138 25.88 -58.64 -21.78
N GLY A 139 26.22 -58.11 -22.95
CA GLY A 139 26.09 -56.71 -23.34
C GLY A 139 24.63 -56.32 -23.58
N GLY A 140 23.86 -56.17 -22.51
CA GLY A 140 22.46 -55.74 -22.57
C GLY A 140 21.68 -56.18 -21.33
N VAL A 141 20.68 -55.38 -20.93
CA VAL A 141 19.71 -55.74 -19.88
C VAL A 141 18.84 -56.89 -20.39
N SER A 142 19.40 -58.10 -20.39
CA SER A 142 18.60 -59.30 -20.60
C SER A 142 17.81 -59.58 -19.32
N LEU A 143 16.50 -59.71 -19.45
CA LEU A 143 15.56 -60.15 -18.39
C LEU A 143 15.65 -61.67 -18.15
N ASP A 144 16.76 -62.30 -18.55
CA ASP A 144 16.91 -63.75 -18.46
C ASP A 144 16.73 -64.23 -17.01
N PRO A 145 15.92 -65.28 -16.79
CA PRO A 145 15.71 -65.83 -15.47
C PRO A 145 17.03 -66.31 -14.87
N ALA A 146 17.20 -66.08 -13.56
CA ALA A 146 18.31 -66.63 -12.79
C ALA A 146 18.46 -68.15 -13.09
N PRO A 147 19.69 -68.70 -13.11
CA PRO A 147 19.89 -70.11 -13.41
C PRO A 147 19.01 -70.99 -12.50
N SER A 148 18.04 -71.69 -13.09
CA SER A 148 16.90 -72.33 -12.41
C SER A 148 17.24 -73.65 -11.68
N GLY A 149 18.47 -73.80 -11.19
CA GLY A 149 18.90 -74.97 -10.42
C GLY A 149 19.78 -74.58 -9.24
N SER A 150 19.50 -75.13 -8.05
CA SER A 150 20.27 -74.85 -6.82
C SER A 150 21.78 -75.04 -7.03
N GLY A 151 22.18 -76.10 -7.73
CA GLY A 151 23.60 -76.37 -8.05
C GLY A 151 24.22 -75.38 -9.04
N ALA A 152 23.47 -74.87 -10.02
CA ALA A 152 23.97 -73.86 -10.96
C ALA A 152 24.11 -72.49 -10.29
N ARG A 153 23.18 -72.13 -9.40
CA ARG A 153 23.26 -70.91 -8.58
C ARG A 153 24.44 -70.97 -7.60
N GLU A 154 24.66 -72.11 -6.94
CA GLU A 154 25.78 -72.29 -6.02
C GLU A 154 27.14 -72.27 -6.75
N ALA A 155 27.22 -72.90 -7.94
CA ALA A 155 28.40 -72.82 -8.80
C ALA A 155 28.67 -71.37 -9.26
N LEU A 156 27.64 -70.60 -9.58
CA LEU A 156 27.75 -69.18 -9.93
C LEU A 156 28.24 -68.34 -8.75
N LEU A 157 27.65 -68.51 -7.55
CA LEU A 157 28.07 -67.79 -6.35
C LEU A 157 29.52 -68.12 -5.96
N ALA A 158 29.90 -69.40 -5.97
CA ALA A 158 31.27 -69.82 -5.72
C ALA A 158 32.25 -69.33 -6.81
N GLY A 159 31.78 -69.22 -8.06
CA GLY A 159 32.53 -68.61 -9.16
C GLY A 159 32.76 -67.12 -8.93
N LEU A 160 31.72 -66.37 -8.53
CA LEU A 160 31.82 -64.95 -8.19
C LEU A 160 32.76 -64.73 -6.99
N ASP A 161 32.71 -65.61 -5.98
CA ASP A 161 33.64 -65.58 -4.84
C ASP A 161 35.10 -65.72 -5.32
N ARG A 162 35.40 -66.73 -6.16
CA ARG A 162 36.76 -66.91 -6.73
C ARG A 162 37.19 -65.75 -7.62
N PHE A 163 36.28 -65.23 -8.43
CA PHE A 163 36.52 -64.09 -9.32
C PHE A 163 36.92 -62.84 -8.50
N ALA A 164 36.10 -62.47 -7.52
CA ALA A 164 36.37 -61.32 -6.66
C ALA A 164 37.62 -61.52 -5.79
N GLN A 165 37.87 -62.74 -5.29
CA GLN A 165 39.11 -63.06 -4.56
C GLN A 165 40.36 -62.87 -5.43
N ARG A 166 40.34 -63.36 -6.68
CA ARG A 166 41.49 -63.23 -7.59
C ARG A 166 41.76 -61.78 -7.97
N LEU A 167 40.72 -60.96 -8.10
CA LEU A 167 40.87 -59.51 -8.28
C LEU A 167 41.48 -58.85 -7.03
N THR A 168 41.08 -59.29 -5.84
CA THR A 168 41.61 -58.76 -4.57
C THR A 168 43.08 -59.13 -4.35
N ASP A 169 43.52 -60.31 -4.82
CA ASP A 169 44.93 -60.75 -4.78
C ASP A 169 45.85 -59.83 -5.60
N GLN A 170 45.31 -59.15 -6.63
CA GLN A 170 46.07 -58.21 -7.46
C GLN A 170 46.12 -56.81 -6.83
N GLN A 171 45.00 -56.36 -6.28
CA GLN A 171 44.85 -55.05 -5.64
C GLN A 171 43.63 -55.08 -4.72
N PRO A 172 43.67 -54.42 -3.55
CA PRO A 172 42.50 -54.21 -2.70
C PRO A 172 41.27 -53.73 -3.48
N LEU A 173 40.08 -54.25 -3.14
CA LEU A 173 38.83 -53.88 -3.84
C LEU A 173 38.01 -52.88 -3.03
N LEU A 174 37.53 -51.83 -3.71
CA LEU A 174 36.52 -50.92 -3.20
C LEU A 174 35.21 -51.12 -3.98
N LEU A 175 34.17 -51.62 -3.32
CA LEU A 175 32.84 -51.81 -3.89
C LEU A 175 31.90 -50.68 -3.45
N VAL A 176 31.51 -49.80 -4.36
CA VAL A 176 30.58 -48.69 -4.09
C VAL A 176 29.19 -49.04 -4.60
N VAL A 177 28.24 -49.22 -3.68
CA VAL A 177 26.84 -49.49 -3.97
C VAL A 177 26.00 -48.25 -3.65
N ASP A 178 25.68 -47.48 -4.69
CA ASP A 178 24.86 -46.28 -4.56
C ASP A 178 23.36 -46.66 -4.58
N ARG A 179 22.59 -46.13 -3.62
CA ARG A 179 21.15 -46.42 -3.41
C ARG A 179 20.84 -47.89 -3.11
N LEU A 180 21.48 -48.45 -2.08
CA LEU A 180 21.36 -49.86 -1.70
C LEU A 180 19.90 -50.36 -1.57
N HIS A 181 18.95 -49.50 -1.18
CA HIS A 181 17.54 -49.85 -1.00
C HIS A 181 16.79 -50.30 -2.27
N TRP A 182 17.40 -50.13 -3.44
CA TRP A 182 16.89 -50.62 -4.73
C TRP A 182 17.72 -51.77 -5.32
N ILE A 183 18.61 -52.38 -4.52
CA ILE A 183 19.41 -53.52 -4.97
C ILE A 183 18.54 -54.75 -5.25
N ASP A 184 18.91 -55.55 -6.25
CA ASP A 184 18.24 -56.83 -6.50
C ASP A 184 18.59 -57.86 -5.39
N PRO A 185 17.62 -58.71 -4.98
CA PRO A 185 17.84 -59.66 -3.89
C PRO A 185 19.01 -60.63 -4.11
N GLN A 186 19.27 -61.04 -5.36
CA GLN A 186 20.34 -61.98 -5.69
C GLN A 186 21.73 -61.35 -5.50
N SER A 187 21.92 -60.10 -5.94
CA SER A 187 23.14 -59.33 -5.68
C SER A 187 23.35 -59.08 -4.20
N LEU A 188 22.31 -58.70 -3.44
CA LEU A 188 22.42 -58.49 -1.99
C LEU A 188 22.83 -59.78 -1.27
N GLY A 189 22.20 -60.91 -1.62
CA GLY A 189 22.54 -62.21 -1.07
C GLY A 189 24.00 -62.63 -1.35
N TRP A 190 24.52 -62.30 -2.53
CA TRP A 190 25.94 -62.54 -2.84
C TRP A 190 26.87 -61.61 -2.04
N LEU A 191 26.58 -60.32 -1.94
CA LEU A 191 27.41 -59.36 -1.19
C LEU A 191 27.55 -59.76 0.29
N VAL A 192 26.44 -60.15 0.93
CA VAL A 192 26.43 -60.64 2.32
C VAL A 192 27.25 -61.93 2.45
N ARG A 193 27.07 -62.88 1.52
CA ARG A 193 27.84 -64.13 1.49
C ARG A 193 29.33 -63.87 1.33
N PHE A 194 29.72 -63.00 0.41
CA PHE A 194 31.11 -62.69 0.08
C PHE A 194 31.86 -62.04 1.25
N LEU A 195 31.17 -61.19 2.02
CA LEU A 195 31.72 -60.61 3.26
C LEU A 195 31.89 -61.67 4.36
N ARG A 196 30.98 -62.65 4.45
CA ARG A 196 31.00 -63.69 5.50
C ARG A 196 31.95 -64.85 5.22
N SER A 197 32.25 -65.18 3.97
CA SER A 197 32.96 -66.41 3.57
C SER A 197 34.47 -66.43 3.87
N GLY A 198 34.92 -65.68 4.88
CA GLY A 198 36.30 -65.74 5.37
C GLY A 198 37.30 -64.94 4.54
N CYS A 199 36.88 -63.83 3.92
CA CYS A 199 37.79 -62.89 3.28
C CYS A 199 38.74 -62.29 4.33
N THR A 200 39.93 -62.87 4.53
CA THR A 200 41.08 -62.24 5.21
C THR A 200 41.78 -61.21 4.32
N ARG A 201 41.09 -60.75 3.28
CA ARG A 201 41.60 -59.97 2.16
C ARG A 201 41.04 -58.54 2.20
N PRO A 202 41.78 -57.55 1.68
CA PRO A 202 41.45 -56.13 1.82
C PRO A 202 40.29 -55.72 0.89
N VAL A 203 39.05 -55.90 1.35
CA VAL A 203 37.82 -55.43 0.67
C VAL A 203 37.11 -54.36 1.50
N LEU A 204 36.89 -53.19 0.90
CA LEU A 204 36.06 -52.13 1.44
C LEU A 204 34.75 -52.05 0.65
N MET A 205 33.61 -52.15 1.32
CA MET A 205 32.30 -51.94 0.70
C MET A 205 31.69 -50.64 1.22
N VAL A 206 31.33 -49.73 0.33
CA VAL A 206 30.63 -48.50 0.69
C VAL A 206 29.20 -48.59 0.18
N VAL A 207 28.23 -48.45 1.08
CA VAL A 207 26.80 -48.45 0.76
C VAL A 207 26.18 -47.09 1.05
N VAL A 208 25.40 -46.56 0.09
CA VAL A 208 24.74 -45.25 0.22
C VAL A 208 23.26 -45.44 0.48
N THR A 209 22.76 -44.91 1.60
CA THR A 209 21.34 -45.01 2.01
C THR A 209 20.76 -43.64 2.39
N PRO A 210 19.44 -43.43 2.25
CA PRO A 210 18.75 -42.29 2.86
C PRO A 210 18.61 -42.49 4.39
N THR A 211 18.48 -41.39 5.15
CA THR A 211 18.38 -41.41 6.64
C THR A 211 17.11 -42.10 7.15
N ALA A 212 16.01 -42.07 6.40
CA ALA A 212 14.68 -42.51 6.84
C ALA A 212 14.47 -44.04 6.89
N GLU A 213 15.43 -44.85 6.45
CA GLU A 213 15.25 -46.30 6.31
C GLU A 213 15.84 -47.13 7.47
N GLN A 214 15.82 -46.59 8.70
CA GLN A 214 16.19 -47.37 9.89
C GLN A 214 15.29 -48.59 10.14
N ASP A 215 14.09 -48.65 9.51
CA ASP A 215 13.01 -49.59 9.88
C ASP A 215 12.64 -50.65 8.82
N ARG A 216 13.43 -50.90 7.77
CA ARG A 216 13.10 -52.01 6.83
C ARG A 216 13.47 -53.38 7.43
N PRO A 217 12.51 -54.32 7.59
CA PRO A 217 12.77 -55.64 8.19
C PRO A 217 13.32 -56.65 7.16
N ASP A 218 14.33 -56.28 6.38
CA ASP A 218 15.04 -57.24 5.52
C ASP A 218 16.24 -57.83 6.29
N PRO A 219 16.24 -59.14 6.60
CA PRO A 219 17.31 -59.77 7.37
C PRO A 219 18.68 -59.70 6.68
N LEU A 220 18.74 -59.69 5.34
CA LEU A 220 20.01 -59.56 4.62
C LEU A 220 20.56 -58.13 4.69
N PHE A 221 19.67 -57.14 4.73
CA PHE A 221 20.05 -55.74 4.89
C PHE A 221 20.58 -55.46 6.31
N ALA A 222 19.90 -56.01 7.32
CA ALA A 222 20.34 -55.96 8.71
C ALA A 222 21.69 -56.65 8.93
N GLU A 223 21.90 -57.81 8.29
CA GLU A 223 23.16 -58.56 8.34
C GLU A 223 24.31 -57.77 7.69
N LEU A 224 24.08 -57.16 6.51
CA LEU A 224 25.10 -56.36 5.82
C LEU A 224 25.52 -55.11 6.61
N LEU A 225 24.58 -54.53 7.35
CA LEU A 225 24.77 -53.30 8.11
C LEU A 225 25.07 -53.57 9.59
N HIS A 226 25.44 -54.80 9.95
CA HIS A 226 25.65 -55.17 11.34
C HIS A 226 26.84 -54.41 11.96
N PRO A 227 26.73 -53.85 13.19
CA PRO A 227 27.77 -53.00 13.79
C PRO A 227 29.16 -53.64 13.95
N SER A 228 29.25 -54.97 13.93
CA SER A 228 30.52 -55.70 14.03
C SER A 228 31.47 -55.48 12.85
N HIS A 229 30.93 -55.11 11.68
CA HIS A 229 31.73 -54.93 10.46
C HIS A 229 31.30 -53.71 9.61
N CYS A 230 30.16 -53.08 9.95
CA CYS A 230 29.67 -51.86 9.31
C CYS A 230 29.97 -50.61 10.18
N HIS A 231 30.67 -49.64 9.60
CA HIS A 231 30.89 -48.31 10.18
C HIS A 231 29.93 -47.31 9.52
N THR A 232 29.12 -46.59 10.30
CA THR A 232 28.14 -45.64 9.76
C THR A 232 28.68 -44.21 9.84
N ILE A 233 28.64 -43.51 8.71
CA ILE A 233 29.01 -42.11 8.57
C ILE A 233 27.76 -41.33 8.15
N SER A 234 27.31 -40.41 9.00
CA SER A 234 26.11 -39.60 8.78
C SER A 234 26.49 -38.20 8.31
N LEU A 235 25.98 -37.78 7.15
CA LEU A 235 26.26 -36.46 6.60
C LEU A 235 25.20 -35.45 7.05
N GLY A 236 25.66 -34.43 7.79
CA GLY A 236 24.85 -33.26 8.16
C GLY A 236 24.89 -32.13 7.13
N PRO A 237 24.07 -31.06 7.31
CA PRO A 237 24.19 -29.82 6.55
C PRO A 237 25.55 -29.14 6.69
N LEU A 238 25.90 -28.26 5.76
CA LEU A 238 27.12 -27.47 5.79
C LEU A 238 27.02 -26.33 6.80
N GLY A 239 28.10 -26.04 7.50
CA GLY A 239 28.18 -24.87 8.37
C GLY A 239 28.37 -23.57 7.59
N VAL A 240 28.18 -22.43 8.26
CA VAL A 240 28.47 -21.10 7.69
C VAL A 240 29.90 -20.98 7.11
N PRO A 241 30.96 -21.50 7.77
CA PRO A 241 32.32 -21.46 7.19
C PRO A 241 32.44 -22.24 5.87
N ASP A 242 31.68 -23.32 5.71
CA ASP A 242 31.70 -24.12 4.49
C ASP A 242 30.96 -23.43 3.34
N VAL A 243 29.86 -22.75 3.66
CA VAL A 243 29.15 -21.89 2.71
C VAL A 243 30.05 -20.75 2.24
N GLN A 244 30.88 -20.18 3.14
CA GLN A 244 31.88 -19.16 2.78
C GLN A 244 32.91 -19.72 1.80
N ARG A 245 33.47 -20.91 2.08
CA ARG A 245 34.41 -21.60 1.18
C ARG A 245 33.80 -21.88 -0.19
N LEU A 246 32.53 -22.29 -0.25
CA LEU A 246 31.83 -22.48 -1.53
C LEU A 246 31.61 -21.16 -2.28
N ALA A 247 31.25 -20.08 -1.59
CA ALA A 247 31.11 -18.77 -2.21
C ALA A 247 32.45 -18.27 -2.77
N GLN A 248 33.55 -18.42 -2.03
CA GLN A 248 34.91 -18.09 -2.52
C GLN A 248 35.27 -18.87 -3.80
N ALA A 249 34.87 -20.13 -3.90
CA ALA A 249 35.11 -20.95 -5.08
C ALA A 249 34.27 -20.54 -6.30
N VAL A 250 33.07 -19.99 -6.09
CA VAL A 250 32.20 -19.51 -7.17
C VAL A 250 32.71 -18.17 -7.72
N TRP A 251 33.14 -17.28 -6.84
CA TRP A 251 33.73 -15.99 -7.21
C TRP A 251 35.23 -16.02 -6.95
N GLU A 252 35.99 -16.66 -7.86
CA GLU A 252 37.45 -16.76 -7.79
C GLU A 252 38.09 -15.40 -7.43
N GLY A 253 38.77 -15.36 -6.28
CA GLY A 253 39.50 -14.17 -5.79
C GLY A 253 38.68 -13.14 -5.00
N ALA A 254 37.38 -13.37 -4.75
CA ALA A 254 36.56 -12.51 -3.89
C ALA A 254 36.53 -13.03 -2.44
N ASP A 255 36.54 -12.12 -1.46
CA ASP A 255 36.24 -12.43 -0.05
C ASP A 255 34.74 -12.15 0.20
N PRO A 256 33.89 -13.18 0.26
CA PRO A 256 32.46 -13.00 0.44
C PRO A 256 32.16 -12.46 1.83
N ASP A 257 31.27 -11.47 1.89
CA ASP A 257 30.88 -10.85 3.16
C ASP A 257 30.29 -11.90 4.13
N PRO A 258 30.67 -11.90 5.41
CA PRO A 258 30.12 -12.82 6.40
C PRO A 258 28.58 -12.78 6.48
N SER A 259 27.96 -11.62 6.30
CA SER A 259 26.50 -11.47 6.36
C SER A 259 25.83 -12.17 5.17
N PHE A 260 26.42 -12.08 3.98
CA PHE A 260 25.98 -12.82 2.78
C PHE A 260 25.99 -14.32 3.03
N CYS A 261 27.08 -14.87 3.57
CA CYS A 261 27.21 -16.30 3.87
C CYS A 261 26.23 -16.77 4.94
N VAL A 262 26.02 -15.98 6.00
CA VAL A 262 25.00 -16.25 7.01
C VAL A 262 23.61 -16.27 6.37
N THR A 263 23.29 -15.32 5.50
CA THR A 263 22.00 -15.31 4.80
C THR A 263 21.83 -16.55 3.92
N CYS A 264 22.80 -16.87 3.07
CA CYS A 264 22.76 -18.10 2.28
C CYS A 264 22.53 -19.35 3.15
N HIS A 265 23.23 -19.45 4.28
CA HIS A 265 23.04 -20.56 5.22
C HIS A 265 21.64 -20.56 5.84
N THR A 266 21.15 -19.42 6.35
CA THR A 266 19.81 -19.33 6.97
C THR A 266 18.69 -19.60 5.97
N THR A 267 18.82 -19.14 4.72
CA THR A 267 17.85 -19.34 3.65
C THR A 267 17.80 -20.80 3.18
N THR A 268 18.93 -21.51 3.17
CA THR A 268 19.03 -22.87 2.62
C THR A 268 19.10 -23.98 3.68
N GLY A 269 19.18 -23.61 4.96
CA GLY A 269 19.45 -24.52 6.06
C GLY A 269 20.82 -25.22 5.96
N GLY A 270 21.76 -24.66 5.19
CA GLY A 270 23.08 -25.26 4.93
C GLY A 270 23.03 -26.49 4.01
N HIS A 271 21.90 -26.77 3.37
CA HIS A 271 21.77 -27.95 2.52
C HIS A 271 22.57 -27.77 1.20
N PRO A 272 23.59 -28.60 0.89
CA PRO A 272 24.51 -28.39 -0.24
C PRO A 272 23.85 -28.18 -1.59
N LEU A 273 22.78 -28.90 -1.90
CA LEU A 273 22.03 -28.74 -3.16
C LEU A 273 21.46 -27.33 -3.30
N TYR A 274 20.83 -26.82 -2.23
CA TYR A 274 20.19 -25.51 -2.20
C TYR A 274 21.23 -24.39 -2.14
N VAL A 275 22.31 -24.56 -1.35
CA VAL A 275 23.44 -23.62 -1.32
C VAL A 275 24.03 -23.46 -2.71
N ARG A 276 24.33 -24.57 -3.41
CA ARG A 276 24.94 -24.51 -4.75
C ARG A 276 24.01 -23.87 -5.77
N ALA A 277 22.72 -24.24 -5.77
CA ALA A 277 21.75 -23.64 -6.67
C ALA A 277 21.61 -22.13 -6.43
N LEU A 278 21.60 -21.70 -5.16
CA LEU A 278 21.54 -20.29 -4.79
C LEU A 278 22.78 -19.51 -5.23
N LEU A 279 23.98 -20.03 -4.94
CA LEU A 279 25.24 -19.36 -5.31
C LEU A 279 25.41 -19.30 -6.84
N GLN A 280 25.08 -20.39 -7.54
CA GLN A 280 25.15 -20.43 -9.01
C GLN A 280 24.19 -19.43 -9.64
N HIS A 281 22.94 -19.37 -9.15
CA HIS A 281 21.97 -18.42 -9.67
C HIS A 281 22.36 -16.97 -9.33
N ALA A 282 22.83 -16.71 -8.10
CA ALA A 282 23.31 -15.38 -7.72
C ALA A 282 24.44 -14.91 -8.65
N GLN A 283 25.37 -15.81 -9.00
CA GLN A 283 26.45 -15.54 -9.94
C GLN A 283 25.93 -15.22 -11.35
N LEU A 284 25.01 -16.04 -11.89
CA LEU A 284 24.41 -15.84 -13.21
C LEU A 284 23.59 -14.54 -13.29
N SER A 285 22.96 -14.15 -12.18
CA SER A 285 22.18 -12.92 -12.05
C SER A 285 23.03 -11.69 -11.74
N GLY A 286 24.37 -11.80 -11.78
CA GLY A 286 25.31 -10.71 -11.60
C GLY A 286 25.41 -10.18 -10.17
N LEU A 287 24.85 -10.89 -9.18
CA LEU A 287 24.95 -10.51 -7.77
C LEU A 287 26.38 -10.81 -7.27
N ARG A 288 26.95 -9.86 -6.54
CA ARG A 288 28.24 -10.01 -5.86
C ARG A 288 28.01 -10.37 -4.38
N PRO A 289 28.91 -11.12 -3.74
CA PRO A 289 28.77 -11.51 -2.35
C PRO A 289 29.18 -10.37 -1.38
N THR A 290 28.42 -9.27 -1.37
CA THR A 290 28.64 -8.12 -0.49
C THR A 290 27.42 -7.87 0.42
N ALA A 291 27.61 -7.09 1.51
CA ALA A 291 26.52 -6.74 2.44
C ALA A 291 25.33 -6.03 1.77
N GLU A 292 25.58 -5.18 0.76
CA GLU A 292 24.54 -4.40 0.06
C GLU A 292 23.54 -5.27 -0.71
N PHE A 293 23.94 -6.47 -1.15
CA PHE A 293 23.10 -7.38 -1.93
C PHE A 293 22.46 -8.50 -1.12
N GLN A 294 22.65 -8.54 0.21
CA GLN A 294 22.13 -9.58 1.11
C GLN A 294 20.59 -9.68 1.09
N ASP A 295 19.89 -8.55 1.08
CA ASP A 295 18.42 -8.53 1.09
C ASP A 295 17.80 -9.05 -0.22
N ARG A 296 18.52 -8.93 -1.33
CA ARG A 296 18.05 -9.42 -2.63
C ARG A 296 18.13 -10.93 -2.76
N ILE A 297 18.95 -11.62 -1.97
CA ILE A 297 19.07 -13.08 -1.96
C ILE A 297 17.73 -13.75 -1.64
N ARG A 298 16.92 -13.14 -0.75
CA ARG A 298 15.60 -13.65 -0.37
C ARG A 298 14.60 -13.64 -1.54
N THR A 299 14.84 -12.82 -2.54
CA THR A 299 13.98 -12.67 -3.73
C THR A 299 14.46 -13.49 -4.94
N VAL A 300 15.56 -14.23 -4.78
CA VAL A 300 16.13 -15.04 -5.86
C VAL A 300 15.27 -16.28 -6.10
N SER A 301 14.56 -16.31 -7.22
CA SER A 301 13.88 -17.51 -7.70
C SER A 301 14.90 -18.53 -8.22
N LEU A 302 14.72 -19.81 -7.89
CA LEU A 302 15.66 -20.88 -8.21
C LEU A 302 15.06 -21.87 -9.24
N PRO A 303 14.93 -21.48 -10.52
CA PRO A 303 14.29 -22.32 -11.54
C PRO A 303 15.00 -23.66 -11.78
N THR A 304 16.31 -23.74 -11.53
CA THR A 304 17.07 -25.01 -11.61
C THR A 304 16.62 -26.02 -10.54
N LEU A 305 16.23 -25.54 -9.34
CA LEU A 305 15.72 -26.40 -8.27
C LEU A 305 14.33 -26.94 -8.56
N ARG A 306 13.51 -26.24 -9.35
CA ARG A 306 12.15 -26.69 -9.69
C ARG A 306 12.17 -28.11 -10.25
N ARG A 307 13.04 -28.39 -11.22
CA ARG A 307 13.16 -29.73 -11.84
C ARG A 307 13.56 -30.79 -10.81
N GLU A 308 14.51 -30.47 -9.93
CA GLU A 308 15.00 -31.39 -8.91
C GLU A 308 13.94 -31.66 -7.83
N ILE A 309 13.19 -30.65 -7.40
CA ILE A 309 12.07 -30.77 -6.45
C ILE A 309 10.96 -31.63 -7.05
N LEU A 310 10.55 -31.37 -8.29
CA LEU A 310 9.56 -32.19 -8.98
C LEU A 310 10.01 -33.63 -9.16
N GLN A 311 11.30 -33.84 -9.46
CA GLN A 311 11.89 -35.17 -9.54
C GLN A 311 11.98 -35.88 -8.18
N CYS A 312 12.18 -35.15 -7.08
CA CYS A 312 12.13 -35.73 -5.73
C CYS A 312 10.70 -36.11 -5.34
N LEU A 313 9.73 -35.23 -5.63
CA LEU A 313 8.31 -35.48 -5.37
C LEU A 313 7.79 -36.68 -6.17
N SER A 314 8.21 -36.86 -7.43
CA SER A 314 7.81 -38.02 -8.25
C SER A 314 8.38 -39.35 -7.77
N GLN A 315 9.40 -39.33 -6.91
CA GLN A 315 9.98 -40.51 -6.27
C GLN A 315 9.36 -40.81 -4.89
N GLY A 316 8.57 -39.89 -4.34
CA GLY A 316 7.92 -40.05 -3.05
C GLY A 316 6.63 -40.88 -3.14
N PRO A 317 6.19 -41.52 -2.04
CA PRO A 317 4.89 -42.16 -1.98
C PRO A 317 3.75 -41.12 -2.11
N PRO A 318 2.55 -41.51 -2.58
CA PRO A 318 1.40 -40.60 -2.73
C PRO A 318 1.08 -39.83 -1.45
N GLU A 319 1.26 -40.43 -0.28
CA GLU A 319 1.05 -39.83 1.03
C GLU A 319 2.03 -38.70 1.33
N ALA A 320 3.28 -38.80 0.85
CA ALA A 320 4.29 -37.75 0.98
C ALA A 320 3.94 -36.54 0.10
N VAL A 321 3.47 -36.78 -1.13
CA VAL A 321 3.01 -35.71 -2.01
C VAL A 321 1.79 -35.00 -1.41
N ASP A 322 0.81 -35.76 -0.91
CA ASP A 322 -0.40 -35.21 -0.30
C ASP A 322 -0.08 -34.35 0.94
N LEU A 323 0.85 -34.79 1.79
CA LEU A 323 1.33 -34.00 2.92
C LEU A 323 2.07 -32.73 2.48
N ALA A 324 2.92 -32.82 1.45
CA ALA A 324 3.64 -31.67 0.91
C ALA A 324 2.66 -30.62 0.35
N GLN A 325 1.61 -31.05 -0.36
CA GLN A 325 0.55 -30.17 -0.84
C GLN A 325 -0.24 -29.54 0.32
N ALA A 326 -0.59 -30.30 1.34
CA ALA A 326 -1.28 -29.80 2.54
C ALA A 326 -0.45 -28.73 3.28
N LEU A 327 0.86 -28.99 3.45
CA LEU A 327 1.78 -28.06 4.09
C LEU A 327 1.97 -26.78 3.26
N ALA A 328 2.04 -26.91 1.93
CA ALA A 328 2.16 -25.75 1.04
C ALA A 328 0.94 -24.81 1.13
N VAL A 329 -0.25 -25.37 1.29
CA VAL A 329 -1.52 -24.61 1.40
C VAL A 329 -1.70 -24.02 2.79
N MET A 330 -1.52 -24.81 3.85
CA MET A 330 -1.76 -24.36 5.22
C MET A 330 -0.61 -23.51 5.81
N GLY A 331 0.58 -23.60 5.23
CA GLY A 331 1.80 -22.93 5.70
C GLY A 331 2.56 -23.77 6.73
N ASP A 332 3.76 -23.30 7.05
CA ASP A 332 4.70 -23.98 7.95
C ASP A 332 4.25 -23.96 9.42
N GLY A 333 4.79 -24.88 10.23
CA GLY A 333 4.59 -24.88 11.69
C GLY A 333 3.19 -25.30 12.15
N ARG A 334 2.42 -25.98 11.29
CA ARG A 334 1.06 -26.42 11.62
C ARG A 334 1.08 -27.70 12.48
N PRO A 335 0.16 -27.81 13.47
CA PRO A 335 -0.01 -29.04 14.23
C PRO A 335 -0.28 -30.25 13.34
N ARG A 336 0.32 -31.40 13.68
CA ARG A 336 0.21 -32.66 12.90
C ARG A 336 -1.22 -33.13 12.72
N HIS A 337 -2.08 -32.94 13.72
CA HIS A 337 -3.49 -33.33 13.66
C HIS A 337 -4.27 -32.53 12.60
N LEU A 338 -3.94 -31.24 12.36
CA LEU A 338 -4.58 -30.43 11.31
C LEU A 338 -4.12 -30.87 9.92
N LEU A 339 -2.83 -31.17 9.76
CA LEU A 339 -2.29 -31.73 8.51
C LEU A 339 -2.92 -33.10 8.20
N ALA A 340 -3.07 -33.95 9.22
CA ALA A 340 -3.75 -35.24 9.10
C ALA A 340 -5.23 -35.07 8.68
N ALA A 341 -5.95 -34.16 9.31
CA ALA A 341 -7.33 -33.84 8.95
C ALA A 341 -7.44 -33.28 7.52
N HIS A 342 -6.51 -32.42 7.09
CA HIS A 342 -6.49 -31.88 5.72
C HIS A 342 -6.22 -32.97 4.67
N CYS A 343 -5.27 -33.88 4.93
CA CYS A 343 -5.00 -35.02 4.05
C CYS A 343 -6.12 -36.09 4.09
N GLY A 344 -7.02 -36.05 5.08
CA GLY A 344 -8.00 -37.11 5.30
C GLY A 344 -7.35 -38.43 5.73
N ARG A 345 -6.25 -38.36 6.48
CA ARG A 345 -5.43 -39.51 6.91
C ARG A 345 -5.23 -39.50 8.42
N GLY A 346 -4.80 -40.62 8.99
CA GLY A 346 -4.40 -40.70 10.40
C GLY A 346 -3.02 -40.09 10.66
N GLU A 347 -2.78 -39.60 11.88
CA GLU A 347 -1.48 -38.99 12.26
C GLU A 347 -0.27 -39.90 12.05
N ALA A 348 -0.44 -41.21 12.20
CA ALA A 348 0.62 -42.18 11.96
C ALA A 348 1.10 -42.16 10.49
N VAL A 349 0.17 -41.98 9.55
CA VAL A 349 0.47 -41.89 8.10
C VAL A 349 1.18 -40.58 7.79
N VAL A 350 0.71 -39.47 8.35
CA VAL A 350 1.37 -38.16 8.20
C VAL A 350 2.79 -38.18 8.78
N ARG A 351 3.01 -38.86 9.90
CA ARG A 351 4.35 -39.02 10.48
C ARG A 351 5.29 -39.81 9.56
N ALA A 352 4.80 -40.88 8.94
CA ALA A 352 5.58 -41.65 7.96
C ALA A 352 5.89 -40.79 6.72
N ALA A 353 4.88 -40.14 6.14
CA ALA A 353 5.03 -39.22 5.02
C ALA A 353 6.01 -38.06 5.31
N ALA A 354 5.99 -37.52 6.54
CA ALA A 354 6.97 -36.51 6.95
C ALA A 354 8.40 -37.05 7.00
N SER A 355 8.58 -38.32 7.41
CA SER A 355 9.87 -39.00 7.35
C SER A 355 10.35 -39.15 5.91
N ASP A 356 9.46 -39.53 4.99
CA ASP A 356 9.77 -39.65 3.57
C ASP A 356 10.18 -38.30 2.97
N LEU A 357 9.44 -37.22 3.26
CA LEU A 357 9.79 -35.88 2.79
C LEU A 357 11.12 -35.36 3.36
N ARG A 358 11.47 -35.71 4.61
CA ARG A 358 12.80 -35.44 5.18
C ARG A 358 13.90 -36.24 4.48
N GLY A 359 13.63 -37.51 4.16
CA GLY A 359 14.53 -38.35 3.37
C GLY A 359 14.80 -37.78 1.98
N LEU A 360 13.78 -37.17 1.36
CA LEU A 360 13.86 -36.44 0.10
C LEU A 360 14.52 -35.05 0.23
N GLY A 361 14.83 -34.58 1.45
CA GLY A 361 15.47 -33.29 1.70
C GLY A 361 14.53 -32.08 1.55
N LEU A 362 13.21 -32.29 1.52
CA LEU A 362 12.21 -31.23 1.31
C LEU A 362 11.75 -30.58 2.63
N LEU A 363 11.80 -31.31 3.74
CA LEU A 363 11.48 -30.82 5.09
C LEU A 363 12.73 -30.69 5.95
N ARG A 364 12.67 -29.76 6.91
CA ARG A 364 13.72 -29.56 7.91
C ARG A 364 13.84 -30.77 8.85
N ALA A 365 15.06 -30.96 9.37
CA ALA A 365 15.42 -32.08 10.24
C ALA A 365 15.02 -31.87 11.72
N ASP A 366 14.63 -30.65 12.11
CA ASP A 366 14.38 -30.18 13.47
C ASP A 366 13.02 -30.61 14.07
N GLY A 367 12.37 -31.64 13.51
CA GLY A 367 11.15 -32.23 14.05
C GLY A 367 9.85 -31.47 13.75
N ASP A 368 9.96 -30.17 13.46
CA ASP A 368 8.88 -29.33 12.93
C ASP A 368 8.55 -29.69 11.48
N LEU A 369 7.31 -29.43 11.09
CA LEU A 369 6.83 -29.61 9.72
C LEU A 369 6.91 -28.27 9.00
N SER A 370 8.10 -28.00 8.49
CA SER A 370 8.41 -26.79 7.72
C SER A 370 9.30 -27.17 6.54
N PHE A 371 9.09 -26.51 5.41
CA PHE A 371 9.96 -26.69 4.26
C PHE A 371 11.38 -26.20 4.56
N VAL A 372 12.38 -26.83 3.92
CA VAL A 372 13.77 -26.34 3.99
C VAL A 372 13.89 -24.95 3.36
N HIS A 373 13.05 -24.64 2.35
CA HIS A 373 13.06 -23.38 1.62
C HIS A 373 11.67 -23.05 1.01
N GLU A 374 11.31 -21.76 0.94
CA GLU A 374 10.03 -21.26 0.40
C GLU A 374 9.77 -21.67 -1.07
N VAL A 375 10.79 -21.63 -1.94
CA VAL A 375 10.74 -22.21 -3.30
C VAL A 375 10.16 -23.63 -3.37
N VAL A 376 10.32 -24.48 -2.34
CA VAL A 376 9.68 -25.80 -2.31
C VAL A 376 8.16 -25.66 -2.26
N ARG A 377 7.66 -24.78 -1.39
CA ARG A 377 6.24 -24.44 -1.30
C ARG A 377 5.72 -23.89 -2.63
N ASP A 378 6.39 -22.90 -3.20
CA ASP A 378 5.96 -22.26 -4.45
C ASP A 378 5.94 -23.27 -5.61
N THR A 379 6.98 -24.10 -5.71
CA THR A 379 7.06 -25.17 -6.70
C THR A 379 5.88 -26.13 -6.57
N ILE A 380 5.50 -26.51 -5.35
CA ILE A 380 4.36 -27.40 -5.10
C ILE A 380 3.04 -26.71 -5.47
N LEU A 381 2.86 -25.44 -5.10
CA LEU A 381 1.65 -24.68 -5.47
C LEU A 381 1.50 -24.56 -6.99
N GLU A 382 2.59 -24.34 -7.73
CA GLU A 382 2.62 -24.29 -9.19
C GLU A 382 2.31 -25.64 -9.88
N THR A 383 2.35 -26.78 -9.16
CA THR A 383 1.95 -28.08 -9.72
C THR A 383 0.45 -28.31 -9.73
N MET A 384 -0.30 -27.55 -8.91
CA MET A 384 -1.73 -27.72 -8.78
C MET A 384 -2.46 -26.84 -9.80
N SER A 385 -3.53 -27.36 -10.38
CA SER A 385 -4.46 -26.54 -11.13
C SER A 385 -5.18 -25.54 -10.21
N PRO A 386 -5.72 -24.42 -10.74
CA PRO A 386 -6.48 -23.47 -9.93
C PRO A 386 -7.67 -24.10 -9.20
N GLU A 387 -8.33 -25.09 -9.81
CA GLU A 387 -9.44 -25.84 -9.22
C GLU A 387 -8.98 -26.71 -8.03
N GLU A 388 -7.89 -27.47 -8.20
CA GLU A 388 -7.31 -28.28 -7.12
C GLU A 388 -6.84 -27.40 -5.96
N LEU A 389 -6.23 -26.26 -6.26
CA LEU A 389 -5.78 -25.30 -5.26
C LEU A 389 -6.97 -24.70 -4.50
N GLY A 390 -8.05 -24.32 -5.20
CA GLY A 390 -9.30 -23.84 -4.60
C GLY A 390 -9.93 -24.87 -3.66
N GLN A 391 -10.00 -26.14 -4.07
CA GLN A 391 -10.51 -27.24 -3.25
C GLN A 391 -9.65 -27.51 -2.01
N ARG A 392 -8.33 -27.41 -2.15
CA ARG A 392 -7.39 -27.52 -1.01
C ARG A 392 -7.59 -26.38 -0.03
N HIS A 393 -7.72 -25.14 -0.51
CA HIS A 393 -8.03 -23.99 0.36
C HIS A 393 -9.39 -24.13 1.05
N ALA A 394 -10.42 -24.62 0.37
CA ALA A 394 -11.72 -24.92 0.97
C ALA A 394 -11.59 -25.92 2.13
N ARG A 395 -10.81 -26.99 1.93
CA ARG A 395 -10.55 -27.99 2.97
C ARG A 395 -9.72 -27.43 4.12
N ALA A 396 -8.71 -26.61 3.83
CA ALA A 396 -7.91 -25.92 4.85
C ALA A 396 -8.79 -25.02 5.72
N ALA A 397 -9.68 -24.23 5.11
CA ALA A 397 -10.64 -23.40 5.85
C ALA A 397 -11.53 -24.25 6.77
N HIS A 398 -12.07 -25.36 6.27
CA HIS A 398 -12.95 -26.24 7.05
C HIS A 398 -12.24 -26.90 8.24
N VAL A 399 -11.04 -27.43 8.03
CA VAL A 399 -10.23 -28.04 9.10
C VAL A 399 -9.82 -27.01 10.14
N SER A 400 -9.41 -25.81 9.71
CA SER A 400 -9.08 -24.71 10.62
C SER A 400 -10.29 -24.23 11.43
N TYR A 401 -11.48 -24.23 10.83
CA TYR A 401 -12.74 -23.93 11.53
C TYR A 401 -13.05 -24.95 12.63
N LEU A 402 -12.99 -26.25 12.32
CA LEU A 402 -13.20 -27.31 13.33
C LEU A 402 -12.12 -27.31 14.42
N GLY A 403 -10.89 -26.89 14.08
CA GLY A 403 -9.78 -26.72 15.02
C GLY A 403 -9.85 -25.46 15.87
N GLY A 404 -10.86 -24.59 15.71
CA GLY A 404 -11.00 -23.36 16.49
C GLY A 404 -9.90 -22.33 16.22
N ARG A 405 -9.36 -22.30 15.00
CA ARG A 405 -8.34 -21.31 14.59
C ARG A 405 -8.94 -19.91 14.49
N PRO A 406 -8.12 -18.84 14.54
CA PRO A 406 -8.61 -17.47 14.39
C PRO A 406 -9.40 -17.26 13.08
N ASP A 407 -10.49 -16.50 13.15
CA ASP A 407 -11.39 -16.28 12.00
C ASP A 407 -10.65 -15.69 10.78
N GLU A 408 -9.64 -14.83 10.98
CA GLU A 408 -8.85 -14.24 9.88
C GLU A 408 -8.00 -15.26 9.12
N GLU A 409 -7.46 -16.27 9.81
CA GLU A 409 -6.71 -17.36 9.18
C GLU A 409 -7.64 -18.21 8.31
N ILE A 410 -8.83 -18.50 8.82
CA ILE A 410 -9.87 -19.23 8.09
C ILE A 410 -10.33 -18.39 6.88
N ALA A 411 -10.56 -17.08 7.07
CA ALA A 411 -10.98 -16.16 6.03
C ALA A 411 -9.95 -16.03 4.90
N ALA A 412 -8.64 -16.05 5.22
CA ALA A 412 -7.58 -16.04 4.21
C ALA A 412 -7.66 -17.27 3.29
N HIS A 413 -7.95 -18.45 3.83
CA HIS A 413 -8.19 -19.64 3.02
C HIS A 413 -9.50 -19.54 2.22
N LEU A 414 -10.58 -19.01 2.80
CA LEU A 414 -11.84 -18.81 2.09
C LEU A 414 -11.74 -17.82 0.91
N LEU A 415 -10.85 -16.82 0.98
CA LEU A 415 -10.61 -15.89 -0.14
C LEU A 415 -10.01 -16.60 -1.37
N ALA A 416 -9.19 -17.62 -1.15
CA ALA A 416 -8.50 -18.38 -2.18
C ALA A 416 -9.23 -19.69 -2.56
N ALA A 417 -10.38 -19.96 -1.93
CA ALA A 417 -11.19 -21.14 -2.16
C ALA A 417 -12.37 -20.85 -3.10
N ASP A 418 -12.86 -21.90 -3.76
CA ASP A 418 -14.20 -21.90 -4.35
C ASP A 418 -15.28 -21.84 -3.25
N PRO A 419 -16.53 -21.46 -3.57
CA PRO A 419 -17.62 -21.41 -2.61
C PRO A 419 -17.76 -22.74 -1.85
N VAL A 420 -17.75 -22.67 -0.52
CA VAL A 420 -17.73 -23.85 0.36
C VAL A 420 -19.15 -24.21 0.80
N PRO A 421 -19.47 -25.51 0.94
CA PRO A 421 -20.76 -25.92 1.45
C PRO A 421 -20.90 -25.63 2.95
N GLY A 422 -22.11 -25.20 3.36
CA GLY A 422 -22.49 -25.01 4.77
C GLY A 422 -22.70 -23.54 5.16
N THR A 423 -23.28 -23.34 6.35
CA THR A 423 -23.68 -22.00 6.86
C THR A 423 -22.63 -21.33 7.74
N TRP A 424 -21.47 -21.95 7.96
CA TRP A 424 -20.46 -21.47 8.90
C TRP A 424 -19.52 -20.40 8.30
N ALA A 425 -19.32 -20.40 6.98
CA ALA A 425 -18.32 -19.57 6.31
C ALA A 425 -18.66 -18.06 6.36
N VAL A 426 -19.92 -17.69 6.14
CA VAL A 426 -20.36 -16.28 6.16
C VAL A 426 -20.17 -15.65 7.54
N PRO A 427 -20.61 -16.26 8.66
CA PRO A 427 -20.31 -15.74 10.00
C PRO A 427 -18.81 -15.56 10.30
N VAL A 428 -17.96 -16.48 9.84
CA VAL A 428 -16.49 -16.37 9.99
C VAL A 428 -15.95 -15.18 9.22
N LEU A 429 -16.32 -15.03 7.95
CA LEU A 429 -15.89 -13.92 7.10
C LEU A 429 -16.33 -12.55 7.66
N ARG A 430 -17.53 -12.48 8.24
CA ARG A 430 -18.03 -11.26 8.91
C ARG A 430 -17.23 -10.92 10.16
N ARG A 431 -16.94 -11.89 11.03
CA ARG A 431 -16.11 -11.65 12.22
C ARG A 431 -14.66 -11.28 11.87
N ALA A 432 -14.10 -11.90 10.83
CA ALA A 432 -12.79 -11.53 10.30
C ALA A 432 -12.80 -10.11 9.72
N ALA A 433 -13.88 -9.69 9.05
CA ALA A 433 -14.04 -8.32 8.58
C ALA A 433 -14.15 -7.32 9.72
N ASP A 434 -14.90 -7.64 10.79
CA ASP A 434 -15.00 -6.79 11.98
C ASP A 434 -13.64 -6.62 12.68
N GLU A 435 -12.84 -7.68 12.77
CA GLU A 435 -11.47 -7.60 13.32
C GLU A 435 -10.54 -6.78 12.43
N ALA A 436 -10.59 -6.97 11.11
CA ALA A 436 -9.84 -6.17 10.16
C ALA A 436 -10.22 -4.68 10.25
N LEU A 437 -11.51 -4.35 10.41
CA LEU A 437 -11.96 -2.97 10.63
C LEU A 437 -11.43 -2.40 11.95
N ARG A 438 -11.44 -3.18 13.04
CA ARG A 438 -10.86 -2.76 14.33
C ARG A 438 -9.36 -2.46 14.23
N ARG A 439 -8.61 -3.19 13.39
CA ARG A 439 -7.18 -2.98 13.14
C ARG A 439 -6.88 -1.90 12.09
N GLY A 440 -7.91 -1.29 11.49
CA GLY A 440 -7.74 -0.24 10.48
C GLY A 440 -7.40 -0.75 9.07
N ALA A 441 -7.82 -1.97 8.72
CA ALA A 441 -7.61 -2.59 7.41
C ALA A 441 -8.95 -2.72 6.61
N PRO A 442 -9.57 -1.61 6.19
CA PRO A 442 -10.89 -1.63 5.53
C PRO A 442 -10.91 -2.36 4.19
N GLU A 443 -9.82 -2.32 3.42
CA GLU A 443 -9.73 -3.03 2.13
C GLU A 443 -9.72 -4.56 2.32
N GLN A 444 -9.01 -5.04 3.34
CA GLN A 444 -8.99 -6.44 3.71
C GLN A 444 -10.38 -6.89 4.18
N ALA A 445 -11.04 -6.08 5.03
CA ALA A 445 -12.41 -6.31 5.46
C ALA A 445 -13.39 -6.38 4.27
N ALA A 446 -13.28 -5.47 3.32
CA ALA A 446 -14.09 -5.47 2.10
C ALA A 446 -13.83 -6.73 1.25
N GLY A 447 -12.59 -7.22 1.19
CA GLY A 447 -12.23 -8.49 0.56
C GLY A 447 -12.97 -9.68 1.17
N TYR A 448 -12.97 -9.78 2.51
CA TYR A 448 -13.70 -10.83 3.23
C TYR A 448 -15.22 -10.75 3.01
N LEU A 449 -15.81 -9.56 3.04
CA LEU A 449 -17.24 -9.36 2.86
C LEU A 449 -17.70 -9.64 1.42
N ARG A 450 -16.90 -9.29 0.41
CA ARG A 450 -17.15 -9.70 -0.99
C ARG A 450 -17.02 -11.21 -1.18
N CYS A 451 -16.13 -11.88 -0.44
CA CYS A 451 -16.09 -13.34 -0.39
C CYS A 451 -17.37 -13.89 0.25
N ALA A 452 -17.87 -13.28 1.32
CA ALA A 452 -19.10 -13.72 1.98
C ALA A 452 -20.32 -13.66 1.03
N LEU A 453 -20.44 -12.61 0.19
CA LEU A 453 -21.49 -12.51 -0.83
C LEU A 453 -21.40 -13.55 -1.95
N ARG A 454 -20.21 -14.13 -2.18
CA ARG A 454 -20.01 -15.22 -3.16
C ARG A 454 -20.33 -16.60 -2.61
N GLN A 455 -20.42 -16.74 -1.29
CA GLN A 455 -20.80 -18.00 -0.67
C GLN A 455 -22.28 -18.30 -0.94
N PRO A 456 -22.69 -19.58 -1.01
CA PRO A 456 -24.10 -19.96 -1.07
C PRO A 456 -24.79 -19.63 0.26
N ALA A 457 -25.10 -18.36 0.47
CA ALA A 457 -25.73 -17.84 1.68
C ALA A 457 -27.26 -17.90 1.57
N GLN A 458 -27.93 -17.99 2.72
CA GLN A 458 -29.37 -17.74 2.77
C GLN A 458 -29.63 -16.25 2.50
N ALA A 459 -30.68 -15.92 1.76
CA ALA A 459 -31.06 -14.54 1.41
C ALA A 459 -31.14 -13.59 2.62
N ALA A 460 -31.39 -14.13 3.83
CA ALA A 460 -31.45 -13.38 5.08
C ALA A 460 -30.09 -12.82 5.56
N GLU A 461 -28.95 -13.40 5.16
CA GLU A 461 -27.61 -12.96 5.59
C GLU A 461 -27.01 -11.88 4.67
N SER A 462 -27.55 -11.71 3.46
CA SER A 462 -27.03 -10.75 2.47
C SER A 462 -27.15 -9.31 2.93
N GLY A 463 -28.27 -8.92 3.57
CA GLY A 463 -28.49 -7.55 4.05
C GLY A 463 -27.42 -7.05 5.04
N PRO A 464 -27.17 -7.78 6.15
CA PRO A 464 -26.11 -7.41 7.09
C PRO A 464 -24.70 -7.40 6.48
N VAL A 465 -24.39 -8.31 5.55
CA VAL A 465 -23.09 -8.33 4.85
C VAL A 465 -22.93 -7.10 3.96
N LEU A 466 -23.98 -6.71 3.22
CA LEU A 466 -23.98 -5.50 2.39
C LEU A 466 -23.80 -4.23 3.25
N LEU A 467 -24.47 -4.16 4.41
CA LEU A 467 -24.28 -3.05 5.35
C LEU A 467 -22.84 -2.97 5.87
N GLN A 468 -22.26 -4.09 6.31
CA GLN A 468 -20.85 -4.14 6.73
C GLN A 468 -19.90 -3.76 5.59
N LEU A 469 -20.22 -4.15 4.35
CA LEU A 469 -19.41 -3.82 3.18
C LEU A 469 -19.48 -2.33 2.87
N ALA A 470 -20.67 -1.72 2.98
CA ALA A 470 -20.84 -0.28 2.88
C ALA A 470 -20.01 0.46 3.94
N VAL A 471 -20.00 -0.02 5.19
CA VAL A 471 -19.16 0.56 6.25
C VAL A 471 -17.68 0.45 5.88
N ALA A 472 -17.22 -0.72 5.45
CA ALA A 472 -15.82 -0.96 5.10
C ALA A 472 -15.33 -0.11 3.91
N THR A 473 -16.20 0.17 2.93
CA THR A 473 -15.84 1.00 1.77
C THR A 473 -16.10 2.49 1.99
N SER A 474 -16.85 2.89 3.02
CA SER A 474 -17.26 4.28 3.23
C SER A 474 -16.11 5.29 3.34
N SER A 475 -14.94 4.88 3.85
CA SER A 475 -13.79 5.77 4.02
C SER A 475 -12.92 5.91 2.77
N SER A 476 -12.92 4.90 1.89
CA SER A 476 -12.05 4.82 0.70
C SER A 476 -12.78 5.04 -0.61
N ASN A 477 -14.05 4.62 -0.72
CA ASN A 477 -14.86 4.71 -1.93
C ASN A 477 -16.35 4.91 -1.60
N ALA A 478 -16.76 6.17 -1.49
CA ALA A 478 -18.14 6.56 -1.21
C ALA A 478 -19.14 6.05 -2.26
N VAL A 479 -18.75 5.98 -3.54
CA VAL A 479 -19.65 5.51 -4.61
C VAL A 479 -20.03 4.05 -4.39
N GLN A 480 -19.05 3.20 -4.08
CA GLN A 480 -19.31 1.80 -3.73
C GLN A 480 -20.11 1.70 -2.42
N ALA A 481 -19.78 2.52 -1.42
CA ALA A 481 -20.52 2.52 -0.16
C ALA A 481 -22.00 2.88 -0.34
N VAL A 482 -22.30 3.87 -1.19
CA VAL A 482 -23.67 4.25 -1.55
C VAL A 482 -24.41 3.10 -2.24
N SER A 483 -23.77 2.42 -3.19
CA SER A 483 -24.35 1.24 -3.85
C SER A 483 -24.68 0.15 -2.83
N TYR A 484 -23.69 -0.27 -2.03
CA TYR A 484 -23.89 -1.34 -1.04
C TYR A 484 -24.90 -0.98 0.04
N ALA A 485 -24.97 0.29 0.48
CA ALA A 485 -25.96 0.74 1.44
C ALA A 485 -27.38 0.74 0.84
N THR A 486 -27.51 1.08 -0.45
CA THR A 486 -28.78 1.03 -1.18
C THR A 486 -29.25 -0.42 -1.33
N ASP A 487 -28.37 -1.31 -1.80
CA ASP A 487 -28.66 -2.75 -1.91
C ASP A 487 -29.03 -3.36 -0.55
N ALA A 488 -28.36 -2.94 0.53
CA ALA A 488 -28.71 -3.35 1.89
C ALA A 488 -30.14 -2.91 2.27
N LEU A 489 -30.55 -1.69 1.93
CA LEU A 489 -31.90 -1.19 2.24
C LEU A 489 -33.02 -1.94 1.49
N GLU A 490 -32.74 -2.58 0.36
CA GLU A 490 -33.72 -3.40 -0.37
C GLU A 490 -33.94 -4.77 0.31
N VAL A 491 -32.90 -5.33 0.92
CA VAL A 491 -32.91 -6.69 1.48
C VAL A 491 -33.17 -6.70 3.00
N LEU A 492 -32.74 -5.67 3.73
CA LEU A 492 -32.87 -5.60 5.19
C LEU A 492 -34.33 -5.49 5.64
N SER A 493 -34.75 -6.39 6.52
CA SER A 493 -36.08 -6.38 7.17
C SER A 493 -36.08 -5.76 8.57
N GLY A 494 -34.94 -5.73 9.26
CA GLY A 494 -34.80 -5.16 10.62
C GLY A 494 -34.81 -3.63 10.63
N THR A 495 -35.59 -3.03 11.54
CA THR A 495 -35.74 -1.56 11.62
C THR A 495 -34.45 -0.86 12.05
N ALA A 496 -33.65 -1.46 12.93
CA ALA A 496 -32.39 -0.90 13.41
C ALA A 496 -31.31 -0.91 12.33
N GLU A 497 -31.12 -2.03 11.62
CA GLU A 497 -30.13 -2.15 10.55
C GLU A 497 -30.49 -1.27 9.35
N ARG A 498 -31.77 -1.16 9.00
CA ARG A 498 -32.24 -0.23 7.96
C ARG A 498 -31.92 1.22 8.32
N ARG A 499 -32.14 1.62 9.59
CA ARG A 499 -31.80 2.95 10.08
C ARG A 499 -30.29 3.21 10.03
N GLU A 500 -29.46 2.22 10.37
CA GLU A 500 -28.00 2.34 10.25
C GLU A 500 -27.55 2.46 8.79
N ALA A 501 -28.11 1.66 7.88
CA ALA A 501 -27.86 1.76 6.45
C ALA A 501 -28.23 3.13 5.90
N LEU A 502 -29.40 3.67 6.30
CA LEU A 502 -29.84 5.01 5.93
C LEU A 502 -28.92 6.11 6.48
N SER A 503 -28.45 5.97 7.71
CA SER A 503 -27.49 6.91 8.31
C SER A 503 -26.16 6.94 7.54
N LEU A 504 -25.65 5.76 7.18
CA LEU A 504 -24.42 5.63 6.40
C LEU A 504 -24.57 6.18 4.98
N LEU A 505 -25.66 5.80 4.30
CA LEU A 505 -26.01 6.29 2.96
C LEU A 505 -26.05 7.82 2.94
N THR A 506 -26.79 8.42 3.87
CA THR A 506 -26.92 9.88 3.98
C THR A 506 -25.56 10.54 4.22
N SER A 507 -24.75 9.98 5.13
CA SER A 507 -23.41 10.51 5.43
C SER A 507 -22.47 10.45 4.22
N CYS A 508 -22.50 9.35 3.46
CA CYS A 508 -21.66 9.20 2.27
C CYS A 508 -22.06 10.18 1.16
N LEU A 509 -23.37 10.39 0.95
CA LEU A 509 -23.87 11.33 -0.04
C LEU A 509 -23.53 12.80 0.30
N LEU A 510 -23.57 13.16 1.57
CA LEU A 510 -23.17 14.49 2.04
C LEU A 510 -21.67 14.75 1.87
N LEU A 511 -20.83 13.73 2.11
CA LEU A 511 -19.37 13.85 2.06
C LEU A 511 -18.76 13.57 0.68
N ALA A 512 -19.54 13.06 -0.27
CA ALA A 512 -19.08 12.74 -1.63
C ALA A 512 -20.22 12.92 -2.66
N PRO A 513 -20.66 14.16 -2.92
CA PRO A 513 -21.70 14.44 -3.91
C PRO A 513 -21.26 14.03 -5.32
N GLY A 514 -22.06 13.23 -6.01
CA GLY A 514 -21.79 12.73 -7.38
C GLY A 514 -21.85 11.21 -7.56
N SER A 515 -22.23 10.44 -6.53
CA SER A 515 -22.34 8.97 -6.57
C SER A 515 -23.58 8.43 -7.31
N GLY A 516 -24.24 9.23 -8.16
CA GLY A 516 -25.38 8.82 -8.98
C GLY A 516 -26.76 8.85 -8.31
N MET A 517 -26.83 8.91 -6.98
CA MET A 517 -28.08 9.09 -6.21
C MET A 517 -28.16 10.52 -5.68
N ALA A 518 -29.33 11.15 -5.78
CA ALA A 518 -29.56 12.49 -5.25
C ALA A 518 -29.95 12.45 -3.77
N LEU A 519 -29.59 13.48 -3.00
CA LEU A 519 -30.04 13.61 -1.60
C LEU A 519 -31.56 13.60 -1.48
N SER A 520 -32.30 14.04 -2.52
CA SER A 520 -33.76 14.05 -2.59
C SER A 520 -34.37 12.63 -2.56
N ASP A 521 -33.70 11.63 -3.13
CA ASP A 521 -34.16 10.24 -3.10
C ASP A 521 -34.06 9.65 -1.69
N VAL A 522 -33.03 10.05 -0.93
CA VAL A 522 -32.87 9.65 0.48
C VAL A 522 -34.02 10.16 1.35
N ASP A 523 -34.51 11.38 1.09
CA ASP A 523 -35.66 11.92 1.83
C ASP A 523 -36.95 11.11 1.62
N ARG A 524 -37.13 10.53 0.42
CA ARG A 524 -38.24 9.60 0.16
C ARG A 524 -38.08 8.31 0.98
N LEU A 525 -36.84 7.83 1.13
CA LEU A 525 -36.53 6.68 1.99
C LEU A 525 -36.81 6.99 3.47
N PHE A 526 -36.56 8.22 3.92
CA PHE A 526 -36.92 8.69 5.26
C PHE A 526 -38.44 8.75 5.47
N THR A 527 -39.23 9.23 4.50
CA THR A 527 -40.69 9.36 4.65
C THR A 527 -41.45 8.04 4.51
N GLY A 528 -40.97 7.11 3.69
CA GLY A 528 -41.58 5.79 3.51
C GLY A 528 -41.39 4.83 4.70
N GLY A 529 -40.48 5.14 5.62
CA GLY A 529 -40.09 4.26 6.75
C GLY A 529 -40.62 4.67 8.13
N SER A 530 -41.68 5.49 8.23
CA SER A 530 -42.23 5.95 9.51
C SER A 530 -42.99 4.83 10.27
N GLU A 531 -42.29 3.79 10.69
CA GLU A 531 -42.74 2.88 11.73
C GLU A 531 -42.23 3.38 13.09
N ARG A 532 -43.15 3.88 13.91
CA ARG A 532 -42.92 4.22 15.32
C ARG A 532 -42.56 2.93 16.07
N GLY A 533 -41.25 2.68 16.20
CA GLY A 533 -40.74 1.64 17.08
C GLY A 533 -40.87 2.08 18.54
N ASP A 534 -41.44 1.22 19.37
CA ASP A 534 -41.54 1.34 20.82
C ASP A 534 -40.10 1.26 21.41
N GLY A 535 -39.43 2.40 21.62
CA GLY A 535 -37.97 2.48 21.59
C GLY A 535 -37.27 2.66 22.93
N GLY A 536 -36.30 1.79 23.23
CA GLY A 536 -35.34 1.95 24.33
C GLY A 536 -34.31 3.07 24.08
N ARG A 537 -33.32 3.23 24.98
CA ARG A 537 -32.30 4.31 24.90
C ARG A 537 -31.48 4.30 23.59
N THR A 538 -31.17 3.15 23.02
CA THR A 538 -30.36 3.02 21.79
C THR A 538 -31.10 3.49 20.55
N ASP A 539 -32.42 3.25 20.47
CA ASP A 539 -33.26 3.71 19.37
C ASP A 539 -33.35 5.24 19.34
N ARG A 540 -33.46 5.86 20.52
CA ARG A 540 -33.48 7.33 20.64
C ARG A 540 -32.20 7.98 20.15
N GLU A 541 -31.04 7.38 20.42
CA GLU A 541 -29.75 7.93 19.97
C GLU A 541 -29.61 7.87 18.44
N LEU A 542 -30.02 6.76 17.82
CA LEU A 542 -30.00 6.62 16.37
C LEU A 542 -31.01 7.56 15.69
N ASP A 543 -32.20 7.73 16.26
CA ASP A 543 -33.22 8.66 15.80
C ASP A 543 -32.71 10.11 15.80
N LEU A 544 -32.06 10.56 16.88
CA LEU A 544 -31.46 11.88 16.95
C LEU A 544 -30.40 12.11 15.86
N ARG A 545 -29.52 11.13 15.63
CA ARG A 545 -28.48 11.23 14.58
C ARG A 545 -29.08 11.25 13.19
N LEU A 546 -30.10 10.42 12.94
CA LEU A 546 -30.82 10.42 11.67
C LEU A 546 -31.55 11.74 11.43
N ARG A 547 -32.17 12.32 12.47
CA ARG A 547 -32.77 13.65 12.40
C ARG A 547 -31.73 14.69 11.99
N VAL A 548 -30.55 14.69 12.63
CA VAL A 548 -29.45 15.62 12.27
C VAL A 548 -29.00 15.43 10.82
N LEU A 549 -28.76 14.19 10.38
CA LEU A 549 -28.32 13.91 9.01
C LEU A 549 -29.37 14.30 7.96
N ARG A 550 -30.64 14.00 8.23
CA ARG A 550 -31.75 14.40 7.38
C ARG A 550 -31.85 15.91 7.27
N THR A 551 -31.74 16.60 8.40
CA THR A 551 -31.78 18.06 8.43
C THR A 551 -30.56 18.67 7.73
N TRP A 552 -29.36 18.11 7.90
CA TRP A 552 -28.20 18.54 7.14
C TRP A 552 -28.40 18.36 5.62
N ALA A 553 -28.90 17.20 5.19
CA ALA A 553 -29.23 16.95 3.79
C ALA A 553 -30.29 17.91 3.23
N GLN A 554 -31.16 18.45 4.08
CA GLN A 554 -32.08 19.53 3.70
C GLN A 554 -31.36 20.87 3.59
N CYS A 555 -30.47 21.23 4.52
CA CYS A 555 -29.68 22.48 4.45
C CYS A 555 -28.84 22.61 3.17
N GLU A 556 -28.38 21.49 2.61
CA GLU A 556 -27.62 21.50 1.36
C GLU A 556 -28.53 21.74 0.12
N ARG A 557 -29.86 21.86 0.28
CA ARG A 557 -30.82 22.05 -0.84
C ARG A 557 -31.30 23.50 -1.02
N PRO A 558 -31.61 23.90 -2.26
CA PRO A 558 -31.98 25.28 -2.63
C PRO A 558 -33.27 25.83 -1.99
N THR A 559 -34.24 24.96 -1.69
CA THR A 559 -35.60 25.34 -1.27
C THR A 559 -35.90 25.02 0.19
N ALA A 560 -34.93 24.45 0.92
CA ALA A 560 -35.12 24.11 2.31
C ALA A 560 -35.02 25.38 3.17
N CYS A 561 -36.13 25.72 3.81
CA CYS A 561 -36.18 26.87 4.69
C CYS A 561 -35.41 26.55 5.97
N ILE A 562 -34.47 27.40 6.40
CA ILE A 562 -33.85 27.41 7.74
C ILE A 562 -34.95 27.53 8.81
N SER A 563 -36.13 28.06 8.48
CA SER A 563 -37.32 27.99 9.35
C SER A 563 -37.78 26.55 9.66
N THR A 564 -37.40 25.54 8.87
CA THR A 564 -37.60 24.12 9.20
C THR A 564 -36.57 23.58 10.20
N LEU A 565 -35.49 24.33 10.43
CA LEU A 565 -34.46 24.09 11.45
C LEU A 565 -34.85 24.63 12.82
N GLN A 566 -36.09 25.12 12.99
CA GLN A 566 -36.57 25.63 14.28
C GLN A 566 -36.27 24.58 15.36
N PRO A 567 -35.54 24.97 16.42
CA PRO A 567 -35.22 24.07 17.49
C PRO A 567 -36.55 23.51 18.02
N GLY A 568 -36.71 22.19 18.01
CA GLY A 568 -37.76 21.62 18.84
C GLY A 568 -37.53 22.09 20.28
N ASP A 569 -38.59 22.31 21.05
CA ASP A 569 -38.54 22.68 22.48
C ASP A 569 -37.92 21.59 23.39
N ASP A 570 -37.15 20.68 22.78
CA ASP A 570 -36.38 19.64 23.42
C ASP A 570 -35.35 20.31 24.33
N HIS A 571 -35.58 20.25 25.65
CA HIS A 571 -34.61 20.66 26.66
C HIS A 571 -33.45 19.64 26.69
N LEU A 572 -32.56 19.74 25.69
CA LEU A 572 -31.42 18.85 25.50
C LEU A 572 -30.30 19.21 26.49
N LEU A 573 -29.85 18.20 27.24
CA LEU A 573 -28.77 18.34 28.22
C LEU A 573 -27.39 18.01 27.64
N GLY A 574 -27.32 17.47 26.42
CA GLY A 574 -26.06 17.07 25.78
C GLY A 574 -25.44 15.83 26.44
N ARG A 575 -26.25 14.88 26.90
CA ARG A 575 -25.76 13.67 27.57
C ARG A 575 -25.26 12.62 26.58
N THR A 576 -25.79 12.61 25.36
CA THR A 576 -25.41 11.65 24.32
C THR A 576 -24.80 12.34 23.09
N PRO A 577 -24.04 11.63 22.24
CA PRO A 577 -23.53 12.20 20.99
C PRO A 577 -24.63 12.75 20.07
N GLY A 578 -25.79 12.09 19.98
CA GLY A 578 -26.92 12.52 19.17
C GLY A 578 -27.56 13.81 19.70
N GLU A 579 -27.74 13.93 21.02
CA GLU A 579 -28.18 15.20 21.63
C GLU A 579 -27.19 16.33 21.34
N ARG A 580 -25.88 16.07 21.42
CA ARG A 580 -24.84 17.06 21.11
C ARG A 580 -24.82 17.48 19.64
N GLN A 581 -25.00 16.53 18.73
CA GLN A 581 -25.12 16.81 17.30
C GLN A 581 -26.31 17.73 17.01
N LEU A 582 -27.45 17.46 17.65
CA LEU A 582 -28.65 18.28 17.50
C LEU A 582 -28.44 19.68 18.10
N LEU A 583 -27.77 19.80 19.25
CA LEU A 583 -27.39 21.09 19.83
C LEU A 583 -26.49 21.92 18.91
N ALA A 584 -25.51 21.30 18.27
CA ALA A 584 -24.62 21.97 17.33
C ALA A 584 -25.36 22.42 16.06
N LEU A 585 -26.26 21.57 15.54
CA LEU A 585 -27.15 21.92 14.44
C LEU A 585 -28.09 23.08 14.81
N GLN A 586 -28.64 23.09 16.04
CA GLN A 586 -29.46 24.19 16.55
C GLN A 586 -28.65 25.50 16.64
N ALA A 587 -27.39 25.45 17.10
CA ALA A 587 -26.51 26.60 17.12
C ALA A 587 -26.24 27.13 15.70
N PHE A 588 -26.00 26.23 14.75
CA PHE A 588 -25.81 26.58 13.34
C PHE A 588 -27.08 27.23 12.77
N ALA A 589 -28.26 26.64 12.98
CA ALA A 589 -29.53 27.22 12.56
C ALA A 589 -29.79 28.61 13.18
N ALA A 590 -29.54 28.76 14.48
CA ALA A 590 -29.67 30.03 15.20
C ALA A 590 -28.73 31.11 14.64
N LEU A 591 -27.50 30.73 14.25
CA LEU A 591 -26.56 31.61 13.58
C LEU A 591 -27.12 32.12 12.25
N TRP A 592 -27.65 31.25 11.40
CA TRP A 592 -28.22 31.66 10.10
C TRP A 592 -29.51 32.48 10.24
N ALA A 593 -30.32 32.19 11.25
CA ALA A 593 -31.50 32.95 11.62
C ALA A 593 -31.19 34.32 12.26
N GLY A 594 -29.91 34.67 12.44
CA GLY A 594 -29.50 35.97 12.98
C GLY A 594 -29.80 36.15 14.47
N GLN A 595 -29.79 35.07 15.26
CA GLN A 595 -29.87 35.17 16.71
C GLN A 595 -28.60 35.78 17.30
N SER A 596 -28.67 36.23 18.56
CA SER A 596 -27.54 36.87 19.23
C SER A 596 -26.40 35.88 19.53
N ALA A 597 -25.15 36.34 19.42
CA ALA A 597 -23.96 35.56 19.70
C ALA A 597 -23.96 34.88 21.09
N PRO A 598 -24.44 35.51 22.18
CA PRO A 598 -24.55 34.83 23.48
C PRO A 598 -25.53 33.64 23.48
N SER A 599 -26.65 33.74 22.75
CA SER A 599 -27.62 32.64 22.61
C SER A 599 -27.00 31.44 21.90
N ILE A 600 -26.29 31.71 20.80
CA ILE A 600 -25.62 30.70 19.99
C ILE A 600 -24.46 30.06 20.78
N GLY A 601 -23.68 30.88 21.51
CA GLY A 601 -22.60 30.42 22.38
C GLY A 601 -23.08 29.45 23.46
N ALA A 602 -24.22 29.72 24.11
CA ALA A 602 -24.78 28.81 25.11
C ALA A 602 -25.16 27.42 24.54
N LEU A 603 -25.62 27.36 23.29
CA LEU A 603 -25.87 26.09 22.59
C LEU A 603 -24.56 25.36 22.27
N LEU A 604 -23.55 26.09 21.80
CA LEU A 604 -22.21 25.54 21.50
C LEU A 604 -21.52 25.01 22.76
N ASP A 605 -21.57 25.73 23.88
CA ASP A 605 -20.97 25.30 25.14
C ASP A 605 -21.56 23.96 25.59
N ARG A 606 -22.88 23.79 25.48
CA ARG A 606 -23.56 22.52 25.76
C ARG A 606 -23.14 21.42 24.78
N ALA A 607 -23.08 21.72 23.49
CA ALA A 607 -22.68 20.76 22.46
C ALA A 607 -21.24 20.26 22.66
N THR A 608 -20.34 21.17 23.04
CA THR A 608 -18.89 20.95 23.10
C THR A 608 -18.35 20.59 24.49
N ALA A 609 -19.17 20.64 25.55
CA ALA A 609 -18.74 20.33 26.92
C ALA A 609 -17.94 19.03 27.06
N ILE A 610 -18.29 17.98 26.31
CA ILE A 610 -17.52 16.74 26.17
C ILE A 610 -17.60 16.32 24.70
N LEU A 611 -16.49 16.43 23.98
CA LEU A 611 -16.41 16.00 22.58
C LEU A 611 -16.20 14.48 22.50
N PRO A 612 -17.07 13.73 21.79
CA PRO A 612 -16.90 12.29 21.58
C PRO A 612 -15.78 12.01 20.59
N VAL A 613 -15.17 10.83 20.63
CA VAL A 613 -14.13 10.44 19.65
C VAL A 613 -14.61 10.66 18.21
N LEU A 614 -13.76 11.28 17.39
CA LEU A 614 -14.05 11.54 15.98
C LEU A 614 -14.23 10.23 15.21
N SER A 615 -15.35 10.14 14.50
CA SER A 615 -15.74 9.01 13.65
C SER A 615 -16.72 9.52 12.60
N HIS A 616 -17.02 8.72 11.56
CA HIS A 616 -18.08 9.08 10.59
C HIS A 616 -19.43 9.36 11.26
N LYS A 617 -19.77 8.61 12.34
CA LYS A 617 -21.03 8.76 13.08
C LYS A 617 -21.09 10.06 13.91
N THR A 618 -19.94 10.62 14.28
CA THR A 618 -19.83 11.82 15.12
C THR A 618 -19.42 13.05 14.34
N PHE A 619 -18.97 12.91 13.10
CA PHE A 619 -18.53 14.01 12.24
C PHE A 619 -19.55 15.16 12.11
N PRO A 620 -20.88 14.93 11.99
CA PRO A 620 -21.83 16.04 11.92
C PRO A 620 -21.72 17.03 13.09
N LEU A 621 -21.42 16.56 14.31
CA LEU A 621 -21.18 17.43 15.47
C LEU A 621 -20.05 18.41 15.18
N TYR A 622 -18.92 17.86 14.73
CA TYR A 622 -17.72 18.63 14.45
C TYR A 622 -17.92 19.62 13.32
N TYR A 623 -18.61 19.21 12.25
CA TYR A 623 -18.96 20.08 11.12
C TYR A 623 -19.74 21.32 11.60
N PHE A 624 -20.86 21.13 12.31
CA PHE A 624 -21.69 22.24 12.75
C PHE A 624 -21.00 23.13 13.78
N VAL A 625 -20.25 22.55 14.73
CA VAL A 625 -19.46 23.36 15.69
C VAL A 625 -18.41 24.19 14.95
N ALA A 626 -17.65 23.57 14.04
CA ALA A 626 -16.58 24.22 13.29
C ALA A 626 -17.09 25.41 12.48
N HIS A 627 -18.16 25.22 11.71
CA HIS A 627 -18.75 26.28 10.89
C HIS A 627 -19.43 27.37 11.74
N THR A 628 -20.09 27.03 12.86
CA THR A 628 -20.66 28.05 13.74
C THR A 628 -19.57 28.91 14.38
N LEU A 629 -18.49 28.32 14.91
CA LEU A 629 -17.36 29.06 15.48
C LEU A 629 -16.70 30.00 14.45
N LEU A 630 -16.56 29.53 13.21
CA LEU A 630 -16.00 30.32 12.11
C LEU A 630 -16.79 31.61 11.86
N HIS A 631 -18.12 31.53 11.90
CA HIS A 631 -19.01 32.67 11.61
C HIS A 631 -19.36 33.52 12.83
N LEU A 632 -19.19 33.00 14.05
CA LEU A 632 -19.17 33.80 15.28
C LEU A 632 -17.88 34.61 15.46
N ASP A 633 -16.88 34.40 14.59
CA ASP A 633 -15.54 35.01 14.68
C ASP A 633 -14.74 34.56 15.91
N GLU A 634 -15.09 33.41 16.52
CA GLU A 634 -14.32 32.76 17.60
C GLU A 634 -13.15 31.94 17.02
N LEU A 635 -12.29 32.59 16.23
CA LEU A 635 -11.33 31.91 15.36
C LEU A 635 -10.26 31.12 16.12
N ASP A 636 -9.97 31.46 17.38
CA ASP A 636 -9.03 30.71 18.22
C ASP A 636 -9.61 29.37 18.68
N LYS A 637 -10.90 29.34 19.07
CA LYS A 637 -11.59 28.08 19.37
C LYS A 637 -11.75 27.23 18.10
N ALA A 638 -12.05 27.87 16.97
CA ALA A 638 -12.08 27.23 15.66
C ALA A 638 -10.75 26.56 15.30
N ASP A 639 -9.61 27.23 15.55
CA ASP A 639 -8.28 26.70 15.29
C ASP A 639 -7.89 25.54 16.22
N GLN A 640 -8.27 25.62 17.50
CA GLN A 640 -8.12 24.50 18.44
C GLN A 640 -8.90 23.27 18.00
N LEU A 641 -10.16 23.46 17.56
CA LEU A 641 -10.99 22.38 17.04
C LEU A 641 -10.39 21.78 15.75
N ARG A 642 -9.90 22.64 14.83
CA ARG A 642 -9.17 22.21 13.63
C ARG A 642 -7.99 21.30 13.99
N ALA A 643 -7.14 21.71 14.94
CA ALA A 643 -5.98 20.92 15.35
C ALA A 643 -6.38 19.56 15.92
N GLN A 644 -7.46 19.50 16.71
CA GLN A 644 -8.02 18.26 17.22
C GLN A 644 -8.56 17.36 16.10
N LEU A 645 -9.22 17.94 15.09
CA LEU A 645 -9.75 17.20 13.94
C LEU A 645 -8.64 16.57 13.11
N VAL A 646 -7.58 17.32 12.79
CA VAL A 646 -6.42 16.83 12.04
C VAL A 646 -5.76 15.66 12.78
N LYS A 647 -5.49 15.81 14.08
CA LYS A 647 -4.94 14.72 14.90
C LYS A 647 -5.90 13.53 15.00
N GLY A 648 -7.20 13.79 14.93
CA GLY A 648 -8.25 12.77 14.99
C GLY A 648 -8.31 11.87 13.76
N ILE A 649 -7.90 12.36 12.58
CA ILE A 649 -7.93 11.64 11.30
C ILE A 649 -6.57 11.05 10.88
N GLU A 650 -5.46 11.60 11.40
CA GLU A 650 -4.10 11.21 11.02
C GLU A 650 -3.86 9.70 11.24
N GLY A 651 -3.37 9.03 10.19
CA GLY A 651 -3.07 7.58 10.23
C GLY A 651 -4.27 6.64 10.25
N LYS A 652 -5.52 7.14 10.12
CA LYS A 652 -6.75 6.31 10.22
C LYS A 652 -7.45 6.00 8.90
N GLY A 653 -6.90 6.42 7.77
CA GLY A 653 -7.48 6.14 6.44
C GLY A 653 -8.87 6.78 6.22
N MET A 654 -9.15 7.93 6.82
CA MET A 654 -10.44 8.64 6.73
C MET A 654 -10.42 9.74 5.64
N ALA A 655 -10.13 9.36 4.39
CA ALA A 655 -9.85 10.29 3.30
C ALA A 655 -10.99 11.31 3.03
N LEU A 656 -12.27 10.90 3.18
CA LEU A 656 -13.40 11.82 3.02
C LEU A 656 -13.42 12.91 4.09
N LEU A 657 -13.17 12.55 5.36
CA LEU A 657 -13.14 13.51 6.45
C LEU A 657 -11.95 14.45 6.34
N ASP A 658 -10.80 13.94 5.88
CA ASP A 658 -9.60 14.74 5.62
C ASP A 658 -9.86 15.88 4.62
N ARG A 659 -10.62 15.60 3.56
CA ARG A 659 -11.05 16.62 2.59
C ARG A 659 -11.95 17.68 3.23
N SER A 660 -12.96 17.26 4.00
CA SER A 660 -13.87 18.19 4.68
C SER A 660 -13.13 19.07 5.68
N VAL A 661 -12.18 18.49 6.43
CA VAL A 661 -11.32 19.24 7.36
C VAL A 661 -10.46 20.22 6.57
N THR A 662 -9.82 19.81 5.47
CA THR A 662 -8.99 20.70 4.63
C THR A 662 -9.80 21.87 4.04
N ALA A 663 -11.04 21.64 3.61
CA ALA A 663 -11.92 22.73 3.16
C ALA A 663 -12.23 23.73 4.29
N TYR A 664 -12.47 23.23 5.51
CA TYR A 664 -12.64 24.07 6.70
C TYR A 664 -11.36 24.87 7.03
N GLN A 665 -10.18 24.26 6.89
CA GLN A 665 -8.89 24.94 7.08
C GLN A 665 -8.73 26.13 6.12
N ALA A 666 -9.04 25.93 4.85
CA ALA A 666 -8.98 27.00 3.85
C ALA A 666 -9.95 28.16 4.20
N ALA A 667 -11.17 27.83 4.65
CA ALA A 667 -12.15 28.82 5.09
C ALA A 667 -11.68 29.61 6.33
N LEU A 668 -11.07 28.92 7.30
CA LEU A 668 -10.51 29.53 8.51
C LEU A 668 -9.33 30.45 8.19
N ALA A 669 -8.41 30.02 7.33
CA ALA A 669 -7.27 30.83 6.88
C ALA A 669 -7.76 32.13 6.21
N LEU A 670 -8.73 32.04 5.29
CA LEU A 670 -9.30 33.21 4.63
C LEU A 670 -9.97 34.16 5.63
N ARG A 671 -10.67 33.63 6.63
CA ARG A 671 -11.32 34.43 7.69
C ARG A 671 -10.33 35.14 8.60
N ARG A 672 -9.20 34.51 8.96
CA ARG A 672 -8.09 35.14 9.69
C ARG A 672 -7.36 36.20 8.85
N GLY A 673 -7.54 36.16 7.53
CA GLY A 673 -6.87 37.04 6.57
C GLY A 673 -5.58 36.46 6.01
N ASP A 674 -5.26 35.19 6.23
CA ASP A 674 -4.13 34.54 5.56
C ASP A 674 -4.55 34.09 4.15
N VAL A 675 -4.46 35.01 3.20
CA VAL A 675 -4.93 34.81 1.82
C VAL A 675 -4.08 33.76 1.09
N ALA A 676 -2.78 33.72 1.38
CA ALA A 676 -1.86 32.79 0.73
C ALA A 676 -2.10 31.35 1.20
N GLU A 677 -2.20 31.13 2.52
CA GLU A 677 -2.51 29.81 3.10
C GLU A 677 -3.89 29.32 2.65
N ALA A 678 -4.89 30.22 2.61
CA ALA A 678 -6.23 29.88 2.14
C ALA A 678 -6.24 29.37 0.70
N LEU A 679 -5.53 30.05 -0.20
CA LEU A 679 -5.44 29.66 -1.60
C LEU A 679 -4.72 28.32 -1.79
N ASP A 680 -3.54 28.15 -1.20
CA ASP A 680 -2.77 26.90 -1.26
C ASP A 680 -3.58 25.71 -0.71
N THR A 681 -4.20 25.91 0.46
CA THR A 681 -5.01 24.87 1.10
C THR A 681 -6.23 24.49 0.27
N ALA A 682 -6.91 25.47 -0.34
CA ALA A 682 -8.03 25.21 -1.22
C ALA A 682 -7.60 24.50 -2.53
N GLU A 683 -6.46 24.86 -3.10
CA GLU A 683 -5.92 24.20 -4.30
C GLU A 683 -5.52 22.75 -4.02
N ARG A 684 -4.89 22.48 -2.86
CA ARG A 684 -4.60 21.11 -2.40
C ARG A 684 -5.89 20.29 -2.23
N ALA A 685 -6.92 20.86 -1.61
CA ALA A 685 -8.21 20.19 -1.43
C ALA A 685 -8.86 19.80 -2.77
N VAL A 686 -8.82 20.68 -3.77
CA VAL A 686 -9.33 20.39 -5.12
C VAL A 686 -8.47 19.36 -5.85
N GLY A 687 -7.14 19.44 -5.74
CA GLY A 687 -6.21 18.50 -6.36
C GLY A 687 -6.41 17.05 -5.90
N ILE A 688 -6.69 16.84 -4.61
CA ILE A 688 -7.02 15.52 -4.04
C ILE A 688 -8.36 14.99 -4.60
N GLY A 689 -9.33 15.86 -4.86
CA GLY A 689 -10.67 15.48 -5.34
C GLY A 689 -10.69 14.90 -6.76
N ARG A 690 -9.92 15.50 -7.69
CA ARG A 690 -9.94 15.17 -9.13
C ARG A 690 -9.65 13.70 -9.46
N ALA A 691 -8.90 12.99 -8.61
CA ALA A 691 -8.61 11.57 -8.79
C ALA A 691 -9.80 10.64 -8.48
N THR A 692 -10.86 11.14 -7.84
CA THR A 692 -11.96 10.32 -7.27
C THR A 692 -13.37 10.80 -7.65
N GLY A 693 -13.49 11.84 -8.48
CA GLY A 693 -14.76 12.48 -8.84
C GLY A 693 -14.83 13.94 -8.41
N ARG A 694 -16.05 14.48 -8.24
CA ARG A 694 -16.24 15.89 -7.83
C ARG A 694 -15.85 16.07 -6.35
N PRO A 695 -15.05 17.08 -5.99
CA PRO A 695 -14.68 17.28 -4.59
C PRO A 695 -15.93 17.67 -3.76
N PRO A 696 -16.09 17.13 -2.54
CA PRO A 696 -17.08 17.68 -1.61
C PRO A 696 -16.77 19.16 -1.35
N TYR A 697 -17.82 19.95 -1.16
CA TYR A 697 -17.70 21.40 -0.96
C TYR A 697 -17.02 22.16 -2.12
N ALA A 698 -17.11 21.65 -3.37
CA ALA A 698 -16.53 22.30 -4.54
C ALA A 698 -16.88 23.79 -4.64
N ALA A 699 -18.14 24.15 -4.40
CA ALA A 699 -18.60 25.55 -4.42
C ALA A 699 -17.90 26.42 -3.37
N LEU A 700 -17.74 25.90 -2.15
CA LEU A 700 -17.03 26.61 -1.07
C LEU A 700 -15.55 26.79 -1.41
N LEU A 701 -14.89 25.73 -1.91
CA LEU A 701 -13.49 25.80 -2.31
C LEU A 701 -13.27 26.79 -3.46
N ASP A 702 -14.14 26.80 -4.46
CA ASP A 702 -14.08 27.76 -5.56
C ASP A 702 -14.36 29.19 -5.08
N SER A 703 -15.32 29.40 -4.17
CA SER A 703 -15.53 30.69 -3.50
C SER A 703 -14.26 31.18 -2.81
N ILE A 704 -13.61 30.33 -2.01
CA ILE A 704 -12.38 30.68 -1.29
C ILE A 704 -11.26 31.04 -2.28
N ARG A 705 -11.08 30.23 -3.34
CA ARG A 705 -10.07 30.49 -4.38
C ARG A 705 -10.33 31.80 -5.11
N ILE A 706 -11.58 32.07 -5.50
CA ILE A 706 -11.95 33.33 -6.15
C ILE A 706 -11.68 34.52 -5.22
N ASP A 707 -12.19 34.51 -3.99
CA ASP A 707 -12.01 35.61 -3.03
C ASP A 707 -10.51 35.82 -2.71
N ALA A 708 -9.72 34.76 -2.56
CA ALA A 708 -8.28 34.85 -2.32
C ALA A 708 -7.50 35.41 -3.53
N LEU A 709 -7.79 34.94 -4.74
CA LEU A 709 -7.18 35.43 -5.97
C LEU A 709 -7.52 36.90 -6.22
N LEU A 710 -8.76 37.31 -5.94
CA LEU A 710 -9.17 38.72 -6.03
C LEU A 710 -8.47 39.58 -4.98
N ALA A 711 -8.28 39.10 -3.76
CA ALA A 711 -7.48 39.80 -2.73
C ALA A 711 -6.01 39.97 -3.16
N GLN A 712 -5.46 39.01 -3.91
CA GLN A 712 -4.15 39.09 -4.55
C GLN A 712 -4.12 39.93 -5.85
N GLY A 713 -5.26 40.46 -6.31
CA GLY A 713 -5.36 41.21 -7.57
C GLY A 713 -5.25 40.36 -8.84
N ARG A 714 -5.35 39.03 -8.74
CA ARG A 714 -5.20 38.07 -9.85
C ARG A 714 -6.56 37.76 -10.49
N VAL A 715 -7.16 38.77 -11.13
CA VAL A 715 -8.53 38.70 -11.67
C VAL A 715 -8.70 37.61 -12.74
N GLU A 716 -7.75 37.48 -13.68
CA GLU A 716 -7.86 36.45 -14.72
C GLU A 716 -7.74 35.02 -14.17
N ALA A 717 -6.92 34.81 -13.13
CA ALA A 717 -6.87 33.50 -12.47
C ALA A 717 -8.20 33.17 -11.78
N ALA A 718 -8.82 34.14 -11.10
CA ALA A 718 -10.14 33.97 -10.49
C ALA A 718 -11.23 33.65 -11.55
N LYS A 719 -11.15 34.28 -12.73
CA LYS A 719 -12.02 33.98 -13.87
C LYS A 719 -11.85 32.54 -14.37
N GLN A 720 -10.62 32.01 -14.42
CA GLN A 720 -10.40 30.62 -14.81
C GLN A 720 -11.05 29.63 -13.84
N VAL A 721 -11.07 29.94 -12.53
CA VAL A 721 -11.81 29.13 -11.54
C VAL A 721 -13.30 29.11 -11.85
N ALA A 722 -13.92 30.28 -12.09
CA ALA A 722 -15.33 30.38 -12.41
C ALA A 722 -15.71 29.67 -13.74
N ILE A 723 -14.87 29.81 -14.78
CA ILE A 723 -15.06 29.11 -16.06
C ILE A 723 -14.96 27.59 -15.88
N GLY A 724 -13.98 27.12 -15.10
CA GLY A 724 -13.81 25.70 -14.80
C GLY A 724 -15.07 25.09 -14.20
N ARG A 725 -15.68 25.77 -13.24
CA ARG A 725 -16.95 25.34 -12.64
C ARG A 725 -18.11 25.33 -13.64
N ALA A 726 -18.25 26.38 -14.45
CA ALA A 726 -19.31 26.44 -15.46
C ALA A 726 -19.17 25.33 -16.52
N ALA A 727 -17.94 24.92 -16.84
CA ALA A 727 -17.65 23.83 -17.77
C ALA A 727 -17.99 22.44 -17.21
N GLU A 728 -18.12 22.28 -15.89
CA GLU A 728 -18.58 21.03 -15.26
C GLU A 728 -20.07 20.73 -15.57
N GLY A 729 -20.77 21.67 -16.22
CA GLY A 729 -22.19 21.57 -16.56
C GLY A 729 -23.10 21.95 -15.39
N PRO A 730 -24.41 22.17 -15.64
CA PRO A 730 -25.36 22.35 -14.57
C PRO A 730 -25.31 21.14 -13.64
N THR A 731 -25.25 21.41 -12.34
CA THR A 731 -25.56 20.41 -11.32
C THR A 731 -26.94 19.81 -11.61
N GLN A 732 -27.21 18.57 -11.18
CA GLN A 732 -28.58 18.01 -11.20
C GLN A 732 -29.61 18.91 -10.47
N GLU A 733 -29.12 19.90 -9.72
CA GLU A 733 -29.87 20.91 -9.01
C GLU A 733 -29.64 22.28 -9.70
N ASP A 734 -30.70 22.93 -10.18
CA ASP A 734 -30.67 24.19 -10.95
C ASP A 734 -30.34 25.45 -10.09
N TRP A 735 -29.36 25.37 -9.19
CA TRP A 735 -29.10 26.44 -8.21
C TRP A 735 -27.64 26.56 -7.77
N GLU A 736 -27.19 27.80 -7.54
CA GLU A 736 -25.85 28.13 -7.07
C GLU A 736 -25.85 28.64 -5.61
N PRO A 737 -24.93 28.16 -4.74
CA PRO A 737 -24.88 28.57 -3.35
C PRO A 737 -24.66 30.08 -3.14
N PRO A 738 -25.24 30.73 -2.11
CA PRO A 738 -25.17 32.17 -1.91
C PRO A 738 -23.74 32.72 -1.80
N MET A 739 -22.87 32.01 -1.09
CA MET A 739 -21.45 32.40 -0.96
C MET A 739 -20.71 32.37 -2.31
N PHE A 740 -21.08 31.46 -3.21
CA PHE A 740 -20.52 31.39 -4.55
C PHE A 740 -21.00 32.54 -5.42
N LEU A 741 -22.30 32.86 -5.39
CA LEU A 741 -22.85 34.05 -6.06
C LEU A 741 -22.17 35.35 -5.58
N MET A 742 -21.91 35.48 -4.28
CA MET A 742 -21.18 36.64 -3.74
C MET A 742 -19.74 36.73 -4.25
N SER A 743 -19.07 35.59 -4.47
CA SER A 743 -17.70 35.52 -4.98
C SER A 743 -17.67 35.85 -6.48
N LEU A 744 -18.63 35.31 -7.24
CA LEU A 744 -18.84 35.67 -8.65
C LEU A 744 -19.17 37.16 -8.82
N ALA A 745 -19.99 37.73 -7.95
CA ALA A 745 -20.29 39.15 -7.97
C ALA A 745 -19.05 40.03 -7.76
N ALA A 746 -18.17 39.62 -6.83
CA ALA A 746 -16.89 40.29 -6.61
C ALA A 746 -15.99 40.19 -7.85
N LEU A 747 -15.95 39.04 -8.52
CA LEU A 747 -15.23 38.83 -9.77
C LEU A 747 -15.77 39.73 -10.90
N ARG A 748 -17.09 39.79 -11.11
CA ARG A 748 -17.71 40.67 -12.12
C ARG A 748 -17.40 42.14 -11.88
N THR A 749 -17.47 42.56 -10.62
CA THR A 749 -17.10 43.92 -10.22
C THR A 749 -15.62 44.21 -10.52
N ALA A 750 -14.72 43.27 -10.23
CA ALA A 750 -13.29 43.40 -10.54
C ALA A 750 -12.99 43.43 -12.05
N GLN A 751 -13.86 42.85 -12.88
CA GLN A 751 -13.80 42.92 -14.35
C GLN A 751 -14.41 44.22 -14.92
N GLY A 752 -14.94 45.10 -14.07
CA GLY A 752 -15.59 46.35 -14.48
C GLY A 752 -17.10 46.23 -14.74
N ASP A 753 -17.68 45.02 -14.70
CA ASP A 753 -19.12 44.80 -14.87
C ASP A 753 -19.85 44.80 -13.52
N THR A 754 -19.93 45.99 -12.92
CA THR A 754 -20.55 46.18 -11.60
C THR A 754 -22.06 45.89 -11.63
N ARG A 755 -22.75 46.11 -12.76
CA ARG A 755 -24.19 45.81 -12.89
C ARG A 755 -24.46 44.32 -12.88
N ALA A 756 -23.69 43.51 -13.61
CA ALA A 756 -23.81 42.06 -13.52
C ALA A 756 -23.49 41.55 -12.11
N GLY A 757 -22.48 42.13 -11.45
CA GLY A 757 -22.17 41.83 -10.06
C GLY A 757 -23.33 42.12 -9.10
N LEU A 758 -23.99 43.28 -9.26
CA LEU A 758 -25.16 43.66 -8.47
C LEU A 758 -26.34 42.69 -8.67
N SER A 759 -26.61 42.26 -9.91
CA SER A 759 -27.66 41.27 -10.19
C SER A 759 -27.43 39.96 -9.43
N LEU A 760 -26.20 39.46 -9.40
CA LEU A 760 -25.82 38.24 -8.67
C LEU A 760 -25.98 38.41 -7.14
N LEU A 761 -25.76 39.61 -6.61
CA LEU A 761 -25.95 39.91 -5.18
C LEU A 761 -27.42 39.94 -4.79
N TYR A 762 -28.30 40.46 -5.65
CA TYR A 762 -29.74 40.38 -5.43
C TYR A 762 -30.25 38.94 -5.53
N GLU A 763 -29.74 38.15 -6.48
CA GLU A 763 -30.05 36.72 -6.57
C GLU A 763 -29.61 35.98 -5.29
N CYS A 764 -28.41 36.27 -4.80
CA CYS A 764 -27.95 35.80 -3.48
C CYS A 764 -28.91 36.21 -2.36
N GLY A 765 -29.38 37.46 -2.35
CA GLY A 765 -30.37 37.95 -1.38
C GLY A 765 -31.67 37.16 -1.42
N HIS A 766 -32.22 36.93 -2.62
CA HIS A 766 -33.43 36.12 -2.81
C HIS A 766 -33.25 34.70 -2.28
N HIS A 767 -32.09 34.07 -2.49
CA HIS A 767 -31.80 32.73 -1.97
C HIS A 767 -31.71 32.71 -0.44
N VAL A 768 -31.06 33.70 0.14
CA VAL A 768 -30.93 33.85 1.60
C VAL A 768 -32.31 34.08 2.24
N ASP A 769 -33.12 34.96 1.68
CA ASP A 769 -34.46 35.27 2.19
C ASP A 769 -35.44 34.10 2.00
N ALA A 770 -35.40 33.39 0.86
CA ALA A 770 -36.19 32.18 0.63
C ALA A 770 -35.85 31.06 1.63
N ALA A 771 -34.58 30.98 2.01
CA ALA A 771 -34.13 30.09 3.08
C ALA A 771 -34.51 30.60 4.48
N GLY A 772 -35.08 31.80 4.66
CA GLY A 772 -35.33 32.37 6.00
C GLY A 772 -34.06 32.67 6.79
N ALA A 773 -32.94 32.83 6.09
CA ALA A 773 -31.67 33.26 6.65
C ALA A 773 -31.59 34.79 6.66
N VAL A 774 -31.06 35.39 7.74
CA VAL A 774 -30.90 36.86 7.82
C VAL A 774 -29.55 37.30 8.35
N SER A 775 -28.66 36.35 8.66
CA SER A 775 -27.40 36.64 9.35
C SER A 775 -26.35 37.30 8.45
N PRO A 776 -25.95 38.56 8.75
CA PRO A 776 -24.91 39.25 7.99
C PRO A 776 -23.49 38.68 8.25
N ALA A 777 -23.30 37.90 9.33
CA ALA A 777 -22.03 37.24 9.61
C ALA A 777 -21.73 36.08 8.64
N VAL A 778 -22.78 35.45 8.12
CA VAL A 778 -22.69 34.36 7.14
C VAL A 778 -22.63 34.93 5.73
N CYS A 779 -23.64 35.73 5.36
CA CYS A 779 -23.81 36.29 4.02
C CYS A 779 -24.02 37.81 4.06
N PRO A 780 -22.94 38.64 4.11
CA PRO A 780 -23.03 40.11 4.07
C PRO A 780 -23.30 40.64 2.65
N TRP A 781 -24.34 40.12 1.98
CA TRP A 781 -24.65 40.47 0.60
C TRP A 781 -25.14 41.91 0.46
N ARG A 782 -25.83 42.47 1.47
CA ARG A 782 -26.35 43.84 1.46
C ARG A 782 -25.21 44.84 1.49
N SER A 783 -24.18 44.62 2.32
CA SER A 783 -22.96 45.44 2.29
C SER A 783 -22.22 45.37 0.96
N ARG A 784 -22.12 44.18 0.34
CA ARG A 784 -21.50 44.04 -1.00
C ARG A 784 -22.34 44.75 -2.08
N ALA A 785 -23.66 44.65 -2.01
CA ALA A 785 -24.59 45.30 -2.96
C ALA A 785 -24.55 46.83 -2.80
N ALA A 786 -24.53 47.33 -1.58
CA ALA A 786 -24.36 48.76 -1.30
C ALA A 786 -23.03 49.30 -1.84
N ALA A 787 -21.94 48.52 -1.75
CA ALA A 787 -20.67 48.89 -2.35
C ALA A 787 -20.75 48.97 -3.89
N ALA A 788 -21.49 48.06 -4.53
CA ALA A 788 -21.73 48.10 -5.98
C ALA A 788 -22.60 49.31 -6.38
N HIS A 789 -23.67 49.61 -5.64
CA HIS A 789 -24.48 50.81 -5.85
C HIS A 789 -23.67 52.11 -5.70
N LEU A 790 -22.75 52.18 -4.73
CA LEU A 790 -21.84 53.33 -4.59
C LEU A 790 -20.97 53.54 -5.83
N VAL A 791 -20.48 52.47 -6.46
CA VAL A 791 -19.71 52.54 -7.72
C VAL A 791 -20.59 53.02 -8.89
N LEU A 792 -21.87 52.65 -8.89
CA LEU A 792 -22.86 53.08 -9.89
C LEU A 792 -23.45 54.48 -9.63
N GLY A 793 -23.17 55.09 -8.47
CA GLY A 793 -23.70 56.41 -8.08
C GLY A 793 -25.11 56.37 -7.45
N GLU A 794 -25.63 55.19 -7.14
CA GLU A 794 -27.00 54.95 -6.68
C GLU A 794 -27.10 54.98 -5.13
N THR A 795 -26.89 56.16 -4.54
CA THR A 795 -26.74 56.31 -3.08
C THR A 795 -27.98 55.94 -2.26
N GLY A 796 -29.20 56.14 -2.77
CA GLY A 796 -30.44 55.83 -2.05
C GLY A 796 -30.59 54.33 -1.74
N ALA A 797 -30.46 53.48 -2.77
CA ALA A 797 -30.53 52.02 -2.61
C ALA A 797 -29.42 51.49 -1.69
N ALA A 798 -28.21 52.08 -1.76
CA ALA A 798 -27.12 51.73 -0.87
C ALA A 798 -27.42 52.05 0.61
N GLN A 799 -28.10 53.17 0.90
CA GLN A 799 -28.47 53.57 2.26
C GLN A 799 -29.47 52.61 2.90
N GLU A 800 -30.49 52.19 2.16
CA GLU A 800 -31.50 51.24 2.65
C GLU A 800 -30.88 49.90 3.03
N LEU A 801 -30.08 49.32 2.12
CA LEU A 801 -29.40 48.04 2.32
C LEU A 801 -28.46 48.05 3.53
N VAL A 802 -27.68 49.12 3.71
CA VAL A 802 -26.73 49.23 4.83
C VAL A 802 -27.43 49.47 6.16
N ALA A 803 -28.51 50.25 6.18
CA ALA A 803 -29.29 50.48 7.39
C ALA A 803 -29.89 49.16 7.92
N GLU A 804 -30.45 48.35 7.03
CA GLU A 804 -30.98 47.02 7.36
C GLU A 804 -29.87 46.08 7.85
N GLU A 805 -28.73 46.01 7.16
CA GLU A 805 -27.63 45.11 7.54
C GLU A 805 -26.99 45.51 8.88
N LEU A 806 -26.83 46.81 9.15
CA LEU A 806 -26.28 47.29 10.41
C LEU A 806 -27.20 46.99 11.60
N ASP A 807 -28.52 47.11 11.42
CA ASP A 807 -29.52 46.74 12.43
C ASP A 807 -29.47 45.23 12.72
N LEU A 808 -29.43 44.40 11.66
CA LEU A 808 -29.24 42.96 11.80
C LEU A 808 -27.91 42.60 12.50
N ALA A 809 -26.80 43.22 12.12
CA ALA A 809 -25.49 42.95 12.69
C ALA A 809 -25.45 43.29 14.19
N ARG A 810 -26.06 44.41 14.59
CA ARG A 810 -26.18 44.81 16.00
C ARG A 810 -27.05 43.85 16.80
N ARG A 811 -28.16 43.35 16.24
CA ARG A 811 -28.98 42.30 16.86
C ARG A 811 -28.21 40.99 17.05
N CYS A 812 -27.43 40.59 16.04
CA CYS A 812 -26.61 39.39 16.10
C CYS A 812 -25.47 39.51 17.12
N GLN A 813 -25.00 40.72 17.43
CA GLN A 813 -23.88 40.97 18.35
C GLN A 813 -22.59 40.25 17.94
N ILE A 814 -22.34 40.13 16.64
CA ILE A 814 -21.11 39.52 16.08
C ILE A 814 -20.17 40.66 15.65
N PRO A 815 -19.03 40.89 16.35
CA PRO A 815 -18.18 42.07 16.14
C PRO A 815 -17.76 42.28 14.69
N ARG A 816 -17.31 41.24 13.99
CA ARG A 816 -16.92 41.34 12.58
C ARG A 816 -18.07 41.84 11.69
N ALA A 817 -19.28 41.30 11.85
CA ALA A 817 -20.43 41.71 11.06
C ALA A 817 -20.80 43.17 11.32
N VAL A 818 -20.74 43.61 12.59
CA VAL A 818 -20.96 45.00 12.99
C VAL A 818 -19.91 45.91 12.34
N GLY A 819 -18.64 45.54 12.38
CA GLY A 819 -17.56 46.30 11.78
C GLY A 819 -17.68 46.45 10.25
N VAL A 820 -18.07 45.38 9.55
CA VAL A 820 -18.29 45.41 8.09
C VAL A 820 -19.45 46.35 7.73
N ALA A 821 -20.57 46.26 8.44
CA ALA A 821 -21.73 47.13 8.22
C ALA A 821 -21.43 48.61 8.59
N LEU A 822 -20.70 48.86 9.69
CA LEU A 822 -20.25 50.20 10.08
C LEU A 822 -19.30 50.81 9.05
N ARG A 823 -18.37 50.03 8.49
CA ARG A 823 -17.50 50.50 7.39
C ARG A 823 -18.35 51.02 6.23
N MET A 824 -19.39 50.27 5.84
CA MET A 824 -20.25 50.63 4.72
C MET A 824 -21.16 51.81 5.02
N ALA A 825 -21.67 51.92 6.25
CA ALA A 825 -22.38 53.12 6.72
C ALA A 825 -21.46 54.35 6.69
N GLY A 826 -20.19 54.18 7.07
CA GLY A 826 -19.17 55.22 7.01
C GLY A 826 -18.90 55.73 5.59
N LYS A 827 -18.89 54.84 4.58
CA LYS A 827 -18.71 55.23 3.17
C LYS A 827 -19.89 56.02 2.60
N LEU A 828 -21.10 55.80 3.11
CA LEU A 828 -22.31 56.52 2.71
C LEU A 828 -22.51 57.83 3.47
N ALA A 829 -21.94 57.95 4.67
CA ALA A 829 -22.01 59.14 5.49
C ALA A 829 -21.12 60.27 4.96
N SER A 830 -21.39 61.50 5.39
CA SER A 830 -20.61 62.69 5.07
C SER A 830 -20.16 63.43 6.34
N GLY A 831 -19.14 64.29 6.20
CA GLY A 831 -18.65 65.15 7.29
C GLY A 831 -18.15 64.39 8.52
N GLY A 832 -18.46 64.91 9.71
CA GLY A 832 -18.02 64.32 10.99
C GLY A 832 -18.54 62.89 11.20
N ARG A 833 -19.76 62.60 10.74
CA ARG A 833 -20.40 61.28 10.91
C ARG A 833 -19.64 60.17 10.17
N ARG A 834 -19.06 60.47 9.01
CA ARG A 834 -18.19 59.53 8.27
C ARG A 834 -16.98 59.10 9.10
N MET A 835 -16.33 60.04 9.78
CA MET A 835 -15.17 59.74 10.63
C MET A 835 -15.54 58.95 11.87
N GLU A 836 -16.65 59.29 12.52
CA GLU A 836 -17.17 58.56 13.69
C GLU A 836 -17.43 57.08 13.35
N LEU A 837 -18.19 56.81 12.29
CA LEU A 837 -18.56 55.45 11.89
C LEU A 837 -17.35 54.62 11.44
N LEU A 838 -16.41 55.21 10.70
CA LEU A 838 -15.19 54.52 10.28
C LEU A 838 -14.23 54.26 11.45
N SER A 839 -14.16 55.16 12.44
CA SER A 839 -13.36 54.94 13.65
C SER A 839 -13.98 53.86 14.53
N GLU A 840 -15.30 53.89 14.74
CA GLU A 840 -16.04 52.83 15.43
C GLU A 840 -15.84 51.47 14.74
N ALA A 841 -15.88 51.43 13.40
CA ALA A 841 -15.59 50.22 12.64
C ALA A 841 -14.16 49.71 12.85
N VAL A 842 -13.16 50.60 12.92
CA VAL A 842 -11.77 50.24 13.23
C VAL A 842 -11.67 49.67 14.63
N ASP A 843 -12.26 50.33 15.63
CA ASP A 843 -12.19 49.89 17.04
C ASP A 843 -12.83 48.51 17.22
N VAL A 844 -13.99 48.28 16.61
CA VAL A 844 -14.68 46.98 16.65
C VAL A 844 -13.85 45.90 15.97
N LEU A 845 -13.30 46.16 14.78
CA LEU A 845 -12.52 45.16 14.01
C LEU A 845 -11.13 44.92 14.59
N ALA A 846 -10.51 45.91 15.23
CA ALA A 846 -9.22 45.78 15.88
C ALA A 846 -9.26 44.82 17.09
N ALA A 847 -10.44 44.64 17.69
CA ALA A 847 -10.67 43.66 18.74
C ALA A 847 -10.91 42.23 18.22
N THR A 848 -10.92 42.01 16.90
CA THR A 848 -11.16 40.68 16.31
C THR A 848 -9.99 40.22 15.44
N PRO A 849 -9.90 38.91 15.14
CA PRO A 849 -8.86 38.37 14.26
C PRO A 849 -9.09 38.67 12.76
N ALA A 850 -10.09 39.46 12.37
CA ALA A 850 -10.45 39.75 10.98
C ALA A 850 -9.53 40.79 10.31
N ARG A 851 -8.24 40.46 10.17
CA ARG A 851 -7.18 41.39 9.71
C ARG A 851 -7.44 42.01 8.33
N LEU A 852 -7.98 41.24 7.40
CA LEU A 852 -8.30 41.73 6.06
C LEU A 852 -9.40 42.80 6.08
N GLU A 853 -10.46 42.59 6.88
CA GLU A 853 -11.54 43.56 7.02
C GLU A 853 -11.05 44.84 7.71
N LEU A 854 -10.21 44.72 8.74
CA LEU A 854 -9.57 45.85 9.41
C LEU A 854 -8.72 46.68 8.43
N SER A 855 -7.93 46.02 7.59
CA SER A 855 -7.12 46.69 6.56
C SER A 855 -7.97 47.46 5.55
N LEU A 856 -9.09 46.87 5.10
CA LEU A 856 -10.07 47.55 4.24
C LEU A 856 -10.72 48.76 4.93
N THR A 857 -11.04 48.66 6.21
CA THR A 857 -11.61 49.78 6.98
C THR A 857 -10.58 50.90 7.20
N LEU A 858 -9.32 50.56 7.47
CA LEU A 858 -8.21 51.52 7.58
C LEU A 858 -7.91 52.23 6.26
N HIS A 859 -8.07 51.55 5.13
CA HIS A 859 -8.05 52.19 3.81
C HIS A 859 -9.13 53.28 3.73
N ASP A 860 -10.38 52.94 4.04
CA ASP A 860 -11.51 53.87 3.90
C ASP A 860 -11.43 55.03 4.91
N LEU A 861 -10.95 54.79 6.13
CA LEU A 861 -10.65 55.81 7.13
C LEU A 861 -9.52 56.74 6.67
N GLY A 862 -8.48 56.19 6.04
CA GLY A 862 -7.38 56.96 5.47
C GLY A 862 -7.84 57.89 4.35
N VAL A 863 -8.72 57.41 3.47
CA VAL A 863 -9.37 58.23 2.43
C VAL A 863 -10.21 59.34 3.07
N ALA A 864 -11.07 59.01 4.03
CA ALA A 864 -11.91 60.00 4.72
C ALA A 864 -11.09 61.07 5.46
N SER A 865 -9.97 60.69 6.07
CA SER A 865 -9.04 61.61 6.73
C SER A 865 -8.38 62.56 5.73
N THR A 866 -8.02 62.05 4.55
CA THR A 866 -7.45 62.84 3.45
C THR A 866 -8.47 63.87 2.94
N ASP A 867 -9.72 63.46 2.72
CA ASP A 867 -10.81 64.34 2.29
C ASP A 867 -11.07 65.49 3.28
N ARG A 868 -10.79 65.28 4.58
CA ARG A 868 -10.92 66.28 5.66
C ARG A 868 -9.66 67.15 5.84
N GLY A 869 -8.56 66.84 5.17
CA GLY A 869 -7.28 67.51 5.31
C GLY A 869 -6.42 67.05 6.50
N ASP A 870 -6.82 65.99 7.22
CA ASP A 870 -5.99 65.36 8.26
C ASP A 870 -4.98 64.37 7.63
N LEU A 871 -3.90 64.92 7.07
CA LEU A 871 -2.84 64.13 6.46
C LEU A 871 -2.04 63.29 7.48
N ALA A 872 -2.05 63.65 8.77
CA ALA A 872 -1.37 62.88 9.80
C ALA A 872 -2.16 61.60 10.12
N GLY A 873 -3.46 61.74 10.38
CA GLY A 873 -4.38 60.61 10.57
C GLY A 873 -4.43 59.71 9.33
N ALA A 874 -4.53 60.30 8.13
CA ALA A 874 -4.53 59.55 6.88
C ALA A 874 -3.30 58.65 6.72
N ARG A 875 -2.09 59.21 6.91
CA ARG A 875 -0.83 58.43 6.80
C ARG A 875 -0.73 57.35 7.86
N SER A 876 -1.21 57.60 9.08
CA SER A 876 -1.22 56.61 10.16
C SER A 876 -2.12 55.41 9.82
N ALA A 877 -3.36 55.68 9.41
CA ALA A 877 -4.32 54.66 9.03
C ALA A 877 -3.85 53.85 7.81
N LEU A 878 -3.39 54.53 6.75
CA LEU A 878 -2.90 53.89 5.52
C LEU A 878 -1.65 53.04 5.75
N ARG A 879 -0.72 53.47 6.62
CA ARG A 879 0.48 52.69 6.96
C ARG A 879 0.11 51.41 7.72
N THR A 880 -0.75 51.52 8.72
CA THR A 880 -1.21 50.38 9.51
C THR A 880 -1.99 49.39 8.63
N GLY A 881 -2.88 49.91 7.79
CA GLY A 881 -3.60 49.11 6.80
C GLY A 881 -2.66 48.40 5.83
N LEU A 882 -1.62 49.09 5.33
CA LEU A 882 -0.63 48.51 4.41
C LEU A 882 0.16 47.36 5.04
N THR A 883 0.58 47.50 6.30
CA THR A 883 1.22 46.42 7.06
C THR A 883 0.30 45.21 7.12
N LEU A 884 -0.94 45.39 7.58
CA LEU A 884 -1.92 44.30 7.65
C LEU A 884 -2.21 43.66 6.29
N ALA A 885 -2.37 44.45 5.22
CA ALA A 885 -2.61 43.92 3.88
C ALA A 885 -1.43 43.07 3.38
N THR A 886 -0.21 43.47 3.74
CA THR A 886 1.02 42.75 3.37
C THR A 886 1.13 41.44 4.17
N GLU A 887 0.89 41.47 5.48
CA GLU A 887 0.86 40.29 6.35
C GLU A 887 -0.22 39.29 5.93
N CYS A 888 -1.38 39.79 5.48
CA CYS A 888 -2.46 38.97 4.94
C CYS A 888 -2.15 38.37 3.56
N GLY A 889 -1.10 38.80 2.87
CA GLY A 889 -0.86 38.41 1.47
C GLY A 889 -1.85 39.02 0.46
N ALA A 890 -2.62 40.05 0.85
CA ALA A 890 -3.59 40.74 0.01
C ALA A 890 -2.91 41.80 -0.87
N THR A 891 -2.08 41.34 -1.83
CA THR A 891 -1.20 42.19 -2.65
C THR A 891 -1.96 43.27 -3.45
N GLY A 892 -3.18 42.99 -3.92
CA GLY A 892 -4.01 43.95 -4.63
C GLY A 892 -4.48 45.11 -3.73
N LEU A 893 -4.82 44.81 -2.47
CA LEU A 893 -5.13 45.84 -1.47
C LEU A 893 -3.87 46.60 -1.03
N ALA A 894 -2.75 45.90 -0.83
CA ALA A 894 -1.47 46.51 -0.47
C ALA A 894 -0.99 47.51 -1.54
N LYS A 895 -1.15 47.20 -2.84
CA LYS A 895 -0.83 48.13 -3.94
C LYS A 895 -1.64 49.42 -3.84
N ARG A 896 -2.95 49.32 -3.62
CA ARG A 896 -3.85 50.48 -3.45
C ARG A 896 -3.50 51.33 -2.23
N LEU A 897 -3.29 50.70 -1.08
CA LEU A 897 -2.88 51.37 0.16
C LEU A 897 -1.53 52.08 0.01
N ARG A 898 -0.55 51.44 -0.64
CA ARG A 898 0.76 52.04 -0.91
C ARG A 898 0.65 53.26 -1.80
N GLN A 899 -0.17 53.20 -2.85
CA GLN A 899 -0.41 54.35 -3.72
C GLN A 899 -1.04 55.50 -2.94
N ARG A 900 -2.10 55.26 -2.15
CA ARG A 900 -2.73 56.29 -1.32
C ARG A 900 -1.79 56.87 -0.26
N LEU A 901 -0.94 56.04 0.34
CA LEU A 901 0.07 56.49 1.30
C LEU A 901 1.08 57.42 0.62
N HIS A 902 1.49 57.11 -0.61
CA HIS A 902 2.36 57.96 -1.42
C HIS A 902 1.68 59.30 -1.77
N ASP A 903 0.43 59.26 -2.22
CA ASP A 903 -0.34 60.45 -2.61
C ASP A 903 -0.55 61.44 -1.44
N THR A 904 -0.56 60.93 -0.20
CA THR A 904 -0.66 61.73 1.03
C THR A 904 0.69 62.18 1.59
N GLY A 905 1.79 61.98 0.86
CA GLY A 905 3.15 62.36 1.26
C GLY A 905 3.75 61.45 2.34
N GLY A 906 3.21 60.25 2.53
CA GLY A 906 3.73 59.22 3.41
C GLY A 906 4.76 58.34 2.71
N ARG A 907 5.81 57.94 3.44
CA ARG A 907 6.71 56.87 3.02
C ARG A 907 6.31 55.57 3.70
N ALA A 908 6.21 54.49 2.91
CA ALA A 908 6.15 53.13 3.43
C ALA A 908 7.49 52.78 4.07
N ALA A 909 7.48 52.09 5.21
CA ALA A 909 8.69 51.44 5.70
C ALA A 909 9.07 50.36 4.68
N ASN A 910 10.35 50.26 4.33
CA ASN A 910 10.83 49.21 3.45
C ASN A 910 10.68 47.87 4.17
N VAL A 911 9.64 47.11 3.84
CA VAL A 911 9.56 45.69 4.19
C VAL A 911 10.73 45.01 3.47
N ALA A 912 11.58 44.30 4.22
CA ALA A 912 12.75 43.62 3.66
C ALA A 912 12.31 42.68 2.52
N GLY A 913 12.88 42.87 1.32
CA GLY A 913 12.60 42.04 0.13
C GLY A 913 11.74 42.71 -0.97
N MET A 914 11.00 43.79 -0.70
CA MET A 914 10.21 44.48 -1.75
C MET A 914 11.00 45.56 -2.50
N LEU A 915 10.80 45.62 -3.83
CA LEU A 915 11.34 46.66 -4.70
C LEU A 915 10.72 48.03 -4.37
N THR A 916 11.54 49.08 -4.43
CA THR A 916 11.06 50.47 -4.38
C THR A 916 10.46 50.87 -5.72
N PRO A 917 9.61 51.92 -5.80
CA PRO A 917 9.00 52.35 -7.06
C PRO A 917 10.00 52.76 -8.16
N GLY A 918 11.22 53.15 -7.78
CA GLY A 918 12.32 53.42 -8.72
C GLY A 918 12.97 52.13 -9.22
N GLU A 919 13.19 51.16 -8.32
CA GLU A 919 13.68 49.83 -8.67
C GLU A 919 12.67 49.07 -9.55
N GLU A 920 11.38 49.10 -9.22
CA GLU A 920 10.32 48.42 -9.97
C GLU A 920 10.21 48.94 -11.41
N ARG A 921 10.17 50.27 -11.62
CA ARG A 921 10.15 50.87 -12.97
C ARG A 921 11.39 50.52 -13.79
N VAL A 922 12.57 50.61 -13.18
CA VAL A 922 13.83 50.26 -13.83
C VAL A 922 13.89 48.77 -14.17
N SER A 923 13.45 47.91 -13.26
CA SER A 923 13.40 46.47 -13.43
C SER A 923 12.39 46.04 -14.50
N ALA A 924 11.21 46.68 -14.56
CA ALA A 924 10.21 46.39 -15.59
C ALA A 924 10.72 46.73 -17.01
N LEU A 925 11.34 47.90 -17.20
CA LEU A 925 11.93 48.26 -18.49
C LEU A 925 13.13 47.36 -18.86
N ALA A 926 13.93 46.98 -17.86
CA ALA A 926 15.05 46.04 -18.06
C ALA A 926 14.57 44.63 -18.45
N ALA A 927 13.44 44.16 -17.89
CA ALA A 927 12.81 42.88 -18.24
C ALA A 927 12.22 42.89 -19.65
N LYS A 928 11.79 44.07 -20.15
CA LYS A 928 11.36 44.31 -21.54
C LYS A 928 12.54 44.46 -22.53
N GLY A 929 13.77 44.21 -22.08
CA GLY A 929 14.97 44.17 -22.93
C GLY A 929 15.64 45.51 -23.20
N HIS A 930 15.18 46.62 -22.61
CA HIS A 930 15.82 47.93 -22.80
C HIS A 930 17.20 47.95 -22.13
N SER A 931 18.18 48.64 -22.73
CA SER A 931 19.52 48.86 -22.19
C SER A 931 19.51 49.92 -21.07
N ASN A 932 20.56 49.95 -20.23
CA ASN A 932 20.63 50.94 -19.14
C ASN A 932 20.62 52.39 -19.65
N LYS A 933 21.14 52.63 -20.87
CA LYS A 933 21.15 53.95 -21.50
C LYS A 933 19.74 54.36 -21.95
N GLU A 934 19.02 53.45 -22.60
CA GLU A 934 17.62 53.69 -23.02
C GLU A 934 16.70 53.91 -21.82
N ILE A 935 16.87 53.13 -20.75
CA ILE A 935 16.10 53.31 -19.51
C ILE A 935 16.41 54.67 -18.86
N ALA A 936 17.68 55.08 -18.85
CA ALA A 936 18.11 56.37 -18.30
C ALA A 936 17.50 57.54 -19.08
N GLU A 937 17.53 57.47 -20.41
CA GLU A 937 16.90 58.46 -21.30
C GLU A 937 15.37 58.51 -21.11
N GLN A 938 14.72 57.35 -21.04
CA GLN A 938 13.26 57.25 -20.93
C GLN A 938 12.72 57.70 -19.56
N LEU A 939 13.48 57.48 -18.48
CA LEU A 939 13.11 57.89 -17.14
C LEU A 939 13.69 59.25 -16.73
N PHE A 940 14.43 59.93 -17.63
CA PHE A 940 15.13 61.19 -17.36
C PHE A 940 16.05 61.13 -16.12
N VAL A 941 16.81 60.04 -15.98
CA VAL A 941 17.77 59.84 -14.88
C VAL A 941 19.15 59.48 -15.42
N SER A 942 20.19 59.49 -14.58
CA SER A 942 21.53 59.06 -15.02
C SER A 942 21.62 57.54 -15.18
N VAL A 943 22.49 57.06 -16.09
CA VAL A 943 22.79 55.62 -16.24
C VAL A 943 23.22 54.99 -14.91
N ARG A 944 23.99 55.72 -14.09
CA ARG A 944 24.41 55.29 -12.76
C ARG A 944 23.23 55.10 -11.80
N THR A 945 22.18 55.91 -11.93
CA THR A 945 20.93 55.76 -11.16
C THR A 945 20.21 54.46 -11.55
N VAL A 946 20.15 54.15 -12.85
CA VAL A 946 19.59 52.89 -13.37
C VAL A 946 20.38 51.68 -12.85
N GLU A 947 21.71 51.72 -12.91
CA GLU A 947 22.58 50.65 -12.38
C GLU A 947 22.40 50.44 -10.88
N THR A 948 22.28 51.53 -10.11
CA THR A 948 22.04 51.47 -8.66
C THR A 948 20.69 50.82 -8.36
N HIS A 949 19.64 51.18 -9.10
CA HIS A 949 18.33 50.56 -8.97
C HIS A 949 18.32 49.08 -9.38
N LEU A 950 19.00 48.70 -10.46
CA LEU A 950 19.12 47.29 -10.85
C LEU A 950 19.89 46.47 -9.80
N THR A 951 20.99 47.00 -9.28
CA THR A 951 21.78 46.33 -8.23
C THR A 951 20.96 46.12 -6.96
N GLY A 952 20.20 47.14 -6.56
CA GLY A 952 19.24 47.07 -5.46
C GLY A 952 18.16 46.02 -5.69
N ALA A 953 17.62 45.98 -6.92
CA ALA A 953 16.61 45.02 -7.32
C ALA A 953 17.13 43.57 -7.34
N TYR A 954 18.33 43.33 -7.87
CA TYR A 954 18.93 41.99 -7.95
C TYR A 954 19.10 41.39 -6.56
N ARG A 955 19.64 42.19 -5.64
CA ARG A 955 19.82 41.79 -4.24
C ARG A 955 18.48 41.48 -3.55
N LYS A 956 17.42 42.22 -3.86
CA LYS A 956 16.09 42.03 -3.25
C LYS A 956 15.32 40.85 -3.84
N LEU A 957 15.47 40.61 -5.14
CA LEU A 957 14.84 39.50 -5.85
C LEU A 957 15.64 38.19 -5.75
N GLY A 958 16.85 38.22 -5.19
CA GLY A 958 17.71 37.04 -5.05
C GLY A 958 18.27 36.52 -6.38
N ILE A 959 18.39 37.39 -7.38
CA ILE A 959 18.85 37.03 -8.73
C ILE A 959 20.25 37.57 -9.01
N ALA A 960 21.00 36.88 -9.86
CA ALA A 960 22.38 37.24 -10.16
C ALA A 960 22.51 37.89 -11.54
N ARG A 961 21.58 37.62 -12.46
CA ARG A 961 21.70 37.99 -13.88
C ARG A 961 20.47 38.71 -14.39
N ARG A 962 20.67 39.63 -15.36
CA ARG A 962 19.60 40.43 -15.96
C ARG A 962 18.54 39.58 -16.66
N ASN A 963 18.91 38.45 -17.25
CA ASN A 963 17.96 37.55 -17.93
C ASN A 963 17.01 36.83 -16.96
N GLU A 964 17.33 36.79 -15.67
CA GLU A 964 16.46 36.24 -14.63
C GLU A 964 15.36 37.23 -14.21
N LEU A 965 15.45 38.51 -14.60
CA LEU A 965 14.48 39.53 -14.19
C LEU A 965 13.06 39.22 -14.65
N ALA A 966 12.89 38.80 -15.90
CA ALA A 966 11.55 38.57 -16.46
C ALA A 966 10.83 37.45 -15.68
N ALA A 967 11.54 36.36 -15.38
CA ALA A 967 11.02 35.26 -14.58
C ALA A 967 10.79 35.66 -13.11
N ALA A 968 11.72 36.41 -12.50
CA ALA A 968 11.60 36.87 -11.13
C ALA A 968 10.44 37.88 -10.93
N ILE A 969 10.25 38.80 -11.88
CA ILE A 969 9.14 39.75 -11.90
C ILE A 969 7.80 39.05 -12.12
N ALA A 970 7.76 38.02 -12.98
CA ALA A 970 6.58 37.18 -13.18
C ALA A 970 6.23 36.39 -11.91
N ALA A 971 7.24 35.90 -11.18
CA ALA A 971 7.04 35.23 -9.89
C ALA A 971 6.66 36.20 -8.75
N SER A 972 7.11 37.46 -8.79
CA SER A 972 6.79 38.50 -7.80
C SER A 972 5.56 39.35 -8.12
N GLY A 973 4.88 39.09 -9.24
CA GLY A 973 3.62 39.75 -9.62
C GLY A 973 3.73 41.22 -10.06
N THR A 974 4.90 41.66 -10.52
CA THR A 974 5.14 43.07 -10.95
C THR A 974 5.21 43.24 -12.47
N GLY A 975 4.75 42.26 -13.25
CA GLY A 975 4.68 42.37 -14.71
C GLY A 975 3.38 43.03 -15.17
N ASP A 976 3.45 44.28 -15.61
CA ASP A 976 2.43 44.90 -16.47
C ASP A 976 2.41 44.19 -17.83
N GLU A 977 1.33 43.47 -18.09
CA GLU A 977 0.51 43.53 -19.31
C GLU A 977 -0.97 43.33 -18.98
#